data_AF-A0A9E1UXY0-F1
#
_entry.id   AF-A0A9E1UXY0-F1
#
_cell.length_a   1.000
_cell.length_b   1.000
_cell.length_c   1.000
_cell.angle_alpha   90.00
_cell.angle_beta   90.00
_cell.angle_gamma   90.00
#
_symmetry.space_group_name_H-M   'P 1'
#
loop_
_entity.id
_entity.type
_entity.pdbx_description
1 polymer ?
#
loop_
_entity_poly.entity_id
_entity_poly.type
_entity_poly.pdbx_seq_one_letter_code
_entity_poly.pdbx_strand_id
1 'polypeptide(L)'
;GRKVGDLALAPRFTTYTKRVLYQTFDVTAQVKEGANALGLMLGNGFYNQHARAAWDMDRAPWRNMPCAILMLRLEMADGTTRTVVTDENWQAIQGPYLYDCIRNGIVYDPERLPNGWDRVGFGETGWQKAGLRPAPKGQLRADRGLPVRVTHEFAPVKIEAKGEGRWLLDGGRNIAGWVRLKVRGRAGGKVTLRYRELLRKDGSLDPRNRGHIKSGPLQTDVFRLVGGEQTLEPRFVYHGFRYVEVSGDIAPPTLADMTVRVVGTDFETAGEFSCSNELVNQIQDATLRAYRSNFVGMPTDCPHREKNGWTGDAHLAAETGLLNYAAGPAYAVWMEDMGDCQNVSGDFPGIVPTGSWGYGIGPAWDAAFFVIPFHLREYLGDDRVLTERYERMQRYLSFVGKRSPSHIVKYGLGDWCPPKGGSQGHKCPRDLTGTAYYAVFARMAADVAGLLGHAQEQGEYKNLAGTVGRAFNDAFLDREQGTYKGDTQTSLACALYQGLVPEALRARIFARLVADVEAHTRHIDCGILGTKYTLNVLTEYGRSDLAYAMATQTDFPSWGHWIAQGATTLWENWNGASSHNHVMFGDISAWFYKALAGIRPDVAHPGFRRFILRPDVVGDLREVRAWHRCPYGKIASEWQRQGTRFAWRVVVPPGTIADTFVPAVSAGVVQEAGQPVANGNGIRILGWQAGRLRLELASGEYRFASQLREE
;
A
#
# COMPACT_ATOMS: atom_id res chain seq x y z
N GLY A 1 -34.20 8.07 5.53
CA GLY A 1 -34.96 6.83 5.29
C GLY A 1 -34.16 5.83 4.48
N ARG A 2 -33.42 6.30 3.46
CA ARG A 2 -32.44 5.52 2.70
C ARG A 2 -31.04 6.09 2.97
N LYS A 3 -30.02 5.24 3.03
CA LYS A 3 -28.62 5.68 3.17
C LYS A 3 -28.21 6.42 1.88
N VAL A 4 -27.58 7.59 2.03
CA VAL A 4 -26.97 8.32 0.92
C VAL A 4 -25.58 7.71 0.64
N GLY A 5 -25.37 7.30 -0.61
CA GLY A 5 -24.12 6.67 -1.04
C GLY A 5 -23.83 5.31 -0.38
N ASP A 6 -22.66 4.77 -0.72
CA ASP A 6 -22.19 3.44 -0.30
C ASP A 6 -20.87 3.49 0.48
N LEU A 7 -20.35 4.69 0.73
CA LEU A 7 -19.07 4.88 1.40
C LEU A 7 -19.06 4.26 2.81
N ALA A 8 -17.90 3.74 3.18
CA ALA A 8 -17.54 3.31 4.51
C ALA A 8 -16.49 4.28 5.08
N LEU A 9 -16.57 4.58 6.38
CA LEU A 9 -15.57 5.38 7.11
C LEU A 9 -15.31 6.78 6.53
N ALA A 10 -16.27 7.36 5.79
CA ALA A 10 -16.17 8.71 5.28
C ALA A 10 -16.34 9.77 6.39
N PRO A 11 -15.65 10.92 6.32
CA PRO A 11 -14.60 11.28 5.36
C PRO A 11 -13.24 10.60 5.64
N ARG A 12 -12.33 10.56 4.65
CA ARG A 12 -10.97 10.04 4.85
C ARG A 12 -10.21 10.81 5.94
N PHE A 13 -9.24 10.13 6.55
CA PHE A 13 -8.40 10.71 7.60
C PHE A 13 -7.38 11.69 7.01
N THR A 14 -7.35 12.91 7.54
CA THR A 14 -6.38 13.96 7.21
C THR A 14 -5.87 14.63 8.49
N THR A 15 -4.85 15.46 8.36
CA THR A 15 -4.43 16.37 9.44
C THR A 15 -5.51 17.46 9.61
N TYR A 16 -6.48 17.25 10.50
CA TYR A 16 -7.69 18.10 10.62
C TYR A 16 -7.41 19.56 11.06
N THR A 17 -6.18 19.88 11.49
CA THR A 17 -5.73 21.28 11.68
C THR A 17 -5.33 21.97 10.38
N LYS A 18 -5.18 21.23 9.28
CA LYS A 18 -4.73 21.71 7.96
C LYS A 18 -5.81 21.52 6.89
N ARG A 19 -6.44 20.34 6.84
CA ARG A 19 -7.47 20.01 5.84
C ARG A 19 -8.57 19.15 6.45
N VAL A 20 -9.82 19.45 6.10
CA VAL A 20 -11.01 18.65 6.41
C VAL A 20 -11.71 18.33 5.10
N LEU A 21 -12.09 17.07 4.89
CA LEU A 21 -12.68 16.62 3.63
C LEU A 21 -14.20 16.53 3.71
N TYR A 22 -14.88 16.95 2.65
CA TYR A 22 -16.32 16.71 2.45
C TYR A 22 -16.58 15.81 1.24
N GLN A 23 -17.75 15.16 1.24
CA GLN A 23 -18.23 14.34 0.14
C GLN A 23 -19.42 15.03 -0.53
N THR A 24 -19.55 14.82 -1.85
CA THR A 24 -20.69 15.25 -2.64
C THR A 24 -21.45 14.03 -3.12
N PHE A 25 -22.77 14.05 -2.99
CA PHE A 25 -23.65 12.98 -3.45
C PHE A 25 -24.78 13.56 -4.28
N ASP A 26 -25.11 12.89 -5.39
CA ASP A 26 -26.38 13.14 -6.07
C ASP A 26 -27.50 12.44 -5.30
N VAL A 27 -28.45 13.23 -4.82
CA VAL A 27 -29.63 12.78 -4.06
C VAL A 27 -30.94 13.06 -4.79
N THR A 28 -30.88 13.44 -6.08
CA THR A 28 -32.06 13.84 -6.88
C THR A 28 -33.18 12.79 -6.81
N ALA A 29 -32.83 11.51 -6.98
CA ALA A 29 -33.79 10.40 -6.92
C ALA A 29 -34.26 10.02 -5.50
N GLN A 30 -33.67 10.60 -4.45
CA GLN A 30 -34.02 10.34 -3.05
C GLN A 30 -34.92 11.42 -2.46
N VAL A 31 -34.87 12.63 -3.02
CA VAL A 31 -35.75 13.74 -2.65
C VAL A 31 -37.15 13.50 -3.23
N LYS A 32 -38.16 13.82 -2.45
CA LYS A 32 -39.58 13.70 -2.84
C LYS A 32 -40.25 15.07 -2.87
N GLU A 33 -41.35 15.17 -3.59
CA GLU A 33 -42.24 16.33 -3.45
C GLU A 33 -42.82 16.39 -2.02
N GLY A 34 -42.94 17.59 -1.47
CA GLY A 34 -43.42 17.82 -0.12
C GLY A 34 -42.36 17.60 0.97
N ALA A 35 -42.77 17.01 2.09
CA ALA A 35 -41.91 16.85 3.26
C ALA A 35 -40.80 15.82 3.02
N ASN A 36 -39.60 16.15 3.48
CA ASN A 36 -38.41 15.30 3.44
C ASN A 36 -37.74 15.31 4.82
N ALA A 37 -37.01 14.24 5.14
CA ALA A 37 -36.24 14.13 6.37
C ALA A 37 -34.77 13.81 6.05
N LEU A 38 -33.84 14.54 6.66
CA LEU A 38 -32.41 14.30 6.59
C LEU A 38 -31.91 13.84 7.95
N GLY A 39 -31.05 12.82 7.98
CA GLY A 39 -30.49 12.28 9.20
C GLY A 39 -29.00 12.05 9.07
N LEU A 40 -28.25 12.40 10.12
CA LEU A 40 -26.82 12.19 10.22
C LEU A 40 -26.48 11.37 11.47
N MET A 41 -25.54 10.45 11.35
CA MET A 41 -24.98 9.70 12.47
C MET A 41 -23.47 9.88 12.47
N LEU A 42 -22.92 10.33 13.59
CA LEU A 42 -21.49 10.65 13.71
C LEU A 42 -20.78 9.59 14.54
N GLY A 43 -19.63 9.15 14.05
CA GLY A 43 -18.65 8.35 14.79
C GLY A 43 -17.44 9.18 15.18
N ASN A 44 -16.60 8.65 16.07
CA ASN A 44 -15.38 9.31 16.50
C ASN A 44 -14.30 9.31 15.40
N GLY A 45 -14.17 8.19 14.67
CA GLY A 45 -13.18 8.04 13.60
C GLY A 45 -11.75 8.38 14.06
N PHE A 46 -10.93 8.90 13.13
CA PHE A 46 -9.61 9.46 13.48
C PHE A 46 -9.65 10.88 14.04
N TYR A 47 -10.80 11.56 13.97
CA TYR A 47 -10.98 12.91 14.51
C TYR A 47 -10.97 12.91 16.04
N ASN A 48 -11.66 11.95 16.67
CA ASN A 48 -11.73 11.81 18.12
C ASN A 48 -11.18 10.46 18.63
N GLN A 49 -9.91 10.16 18.36
CA GLN A 49 -9.25 8.97 18.92
C GLN A 49 -9.07 9.15 20.43
N HIS A 50 -10.05 8.74 21.24
CA HIS A 50 -10.01 8.95 22.71
C HIS A 50 -9.31 7.82 23.46
N ALA A 51 -9.21 6.63 22.88
CA ALA A 51 -8.48 5.52 23.46
C ALA A 51 -6.97 5.69 23.26
N ARG A 52 -6.20 5.55 24.34
CA ARG A 52 -4.74 5.56 24.30
C ARG A 52 -4.22 4.37 23.49
N ALA A 53 -3.36 4.67 22.53
CA ALA A 53 -2.66 3.70 21.70
C ALA A 53 -1.20 4.14 21.50
N ALA A 54 -0.43 3.40 20.73
CA ALA A 54 0.89 3.83 20.30
C ALA A 54 0.80 5.15 19.49
N TRP A 55 1.91 5.91 19.50
CA TRP A 55 2.12 7.11 18.66
C TRP A 55 1.23 8.32 18.97
N ASP A 56 0.69 8.39 20.19
CA ASP A 56 0.07 9.58 20.80
C ASP A 56 -1.07 10.21 19.98
N MET A 57 -1.78 9.44 19.17
CA MET A 57 -2.95 9.93 18.42
C MET A 57 -4.10 10.40 19.33
N ASP A 58 -4.15 9.94 20.58
CA ASP A 58 -5.06 10.45 21.61
C ASP A 58 -4.75 11.87 22.09
N ARG A 59 -3.55 12.36 21.75
CA ARG A 59 -3.06 13.71 22.07
C ARG A 59 -3.06 14.63 20.85
N ALA A 60 -3.64 14.21 19.72
CA ALA A 60 -3.66 15.02 18.52
C ALA A 60 -4.35 16.38 18.76
N PRO A 61 -3.80 17.49 18.24
CA PRO A 61 -4.26 18.84 18.58
C PRO A 61 -5.63 19.20 18.01
N TRP A 62 -6.17 18.40 17.09
CA TRP A 62 -7.52 18.56 16.54
C TRP A 62 -8.59 17.82 17.33
N ARG A 63 -8.21 16.97 18.29
CA ARG A 63 -9.14 16.05 18.95
C ARG A 63 -10.26 16.83 19.63
N ASN A 64 -11.50 16.55 19.23
CA ASN A 64 -12.69 17.14 19.82
C ASN A 64 -13.90 16.22 19.64
N MET A 65 -15.04 16.57 20.23
CA MET A 65 -16.30 15.87 20.00
C MET A 65 -16.67 15.91 18.51
N PRO A 66 -17.13 14.79 17.91
CA PRO A 66 -17.58 14.76 16.51
C PRO A 66 -18.61 15.86 16.21
N CYS A 67 -18.43 16.51 15.06
CA CYS A 67 -19.32 17.55 14.55
C CYS A 67 -19.58 17.32 13.06
N ALA A 68 -20.65 17.92 12.52
CA ALA A 68 -21.03 17.78 11.12
C ALA A 68 -21.25 19.14 10.46
N ILE A 69 -21.00 19.19 9.16
CA ILE A 69 -21.43 20.24 8.26
C ILE A 69 -22.11 19.57 7.06
N LEU A 70 -23.30 20.03 6.70
CA LEU A 70 -24.02 19.53 5.53
C LEU A 70 -24.69 20.70 4.80
N MET A 71 -24.71 20.60 3.47
CA MET A 71 -25.47 21.47 2.59
C MET A 71 -26.17 20.59 1.55
N LEU A 72 -27.51 20.57 1.56
CA LEU A 72 -28.32 20.05 0.48
C LEU A 72 -28.72 21.22 -0.42
N ARG A 73 -28.32 21.16 -1.69
CA ARG A 73 -28.71 22.14 -2.72
C ARG A 73 -29.74 21.49 -3.65
N LEU A 74 -30.91 22.12 -3.78
CA LEU A 74 -32.00 21.71 -4.66
C LEU A 74 -32.12 22.73 -5.78
N GLU A 75 -31.96 22.27 -7.02
CA GLU A 75 -32.22 23.07 -8.22
C GLU A 75 -33.60 22.68 -8.77
N MET A 76 -34.48 23.66 -8.88
CA MET A 76 -35.87 23.49 -9.29
C MET A 76 -35.99 23.61 -10.81
N ALA A 77 -37.08 23.06 -11.38
CA ALA A 77 -37.33 23.10 -12.82
C ALA A 77 -37.45 24.54 -13.40
N ASP A 78 -37.79 25.52 -12.55
CA ASP A 78 -37.86 26.95 -12.92
C ASP A 78 -36.49 27.67 -12.83
N GLY A 79 -35.40 26.94 -12.53
CA GLY A 79 -34.05 27.47 -12.36
C GLY A 79 -33.76 28.08 -10.98
N THR A 80 -34.73 28.12 -10.08
CA THR A 80 -34.49 28.59 -8.70
C THR A 80 -33.71 27.55 -7.89
N THR A 81 -32.96 28.01 -6.88
CA THR A 81 -32.22 27.14 -5.97
C THR A 81 -32.74 27.27 -4.54
N ARG A 82 -32.89 26.16 -3.85
CA ARG A 82 -33.12 26.10 -2.40
C ARG A 82 -31.98 25.36 -1.70
N THR A 83 -31.60 25.83 -0.52
CA THR A 83 -30.53 25.21 0.26
C THR A 83 -31.03 24.85 1.65
N VAL A 84 -30.73 23.63 2.10
CA VAL A 84 -30.91 23.18 3.48
C VAL A 84 -29.53 22.95 4.07
N VAL A 85 -29.24 23.60 5.20
CA VAL A 85 -27.93 23.54 5.87
C VAL A 85 -28.05 23.00 7.30
N THR A 86 -26.96 22.53 7.87
CA THR A 86 -26.85 22.27 9.32
C THR A 86 -26.80 23.57 10.10
N ASP A 87 -27.71 23.74 11.05
CA ASP A 87 -27.85 24.89 11.94
C ASP A 87 -28.47 24.48 13.30
N GLU A 88 -28.86 25.45 14.14
CA GLU A 88 -29.47 25.23 15.46
C GLU A 88 -30.94 24.76 15.42
N ASN A 89 -31.55 24.68 14.24
CA ASN A 89 -32.89 24.12 14.07
C ASN A 89 -32.87 22.59 13.99
N TRP A 90 -31.70 22.00 13.72
CA TRP A 90 -31.53 20.56 13.76
C TRP A 90 -31.74 20.03 15.18
N GLN A 91 -32.34 18.85 15.26
CA GLN A 91 -32.42 18.11 16.51
C GLN A 91 -31.28 17.09 16.58
N ALA A 92 -30.83 16.78 17.80
CA ALA A 92 -29.81 15.78 18.10
C ALA A 92 -30.19 14.96 19.34
N ILE A 93 -29.73 13.72 19.35
CA ILE A 93 -29.82 12.80 20.49
C ILE A 93 -28.52 12.01 20.60
N GLN A 94 -28.21 11.49 21.79
CA GLN A 94 -27.13 10.51 21.92
C GLN A 94 -27.51 9.24 21.16
N GLY A 95 -26.74 8.93 20.12
CA GLY A 95 -27.00 7.79 19.23
C GLY A 95 -26.73 6.42 19.86
N PRO A 96 -26.93 5.35 19.06
CA PRO A 96 -26.82 3.97 19.52
C PRO A 96 -25.39 3.47 19.74
N TYR A 97 -24.38 4.19 19.27
CA TYR A 97 -22.98 3.86 19.55
C TYR A 97 -22.58 4.45 20.91
N LEU A 98 -22.54 3.59 21.93
CA LEU A 98 -22.09 3.94 23.29
C LEU A 98 -20.57 4.11 23.35
N TYR A 99 -19.86 3.44 22.45
CA TYR A 99 -18.42 3.50 22.27
C TYR A 99 -18.10 3.19 20.82
N ASP A 100 -17.18 3.94 20.24
CA ASP A 100 -16.47 3.56 19.02
C ASP A 100 -15.06 4.12 19.05
N CYS A 101 -14.09 3.29 18.66
CA CYS A 101 -12.72 3.73 18.40
C CYS A 101 -12.08 2.77 17.40
N ILE A 102 -11.45 3.32 16.35
CA ILE A 102 -10.95 2.60 15.18
C ILE A 102 -10.08 1.37 15.53
N ARG A 103 -9.27 1.44 16.60
CA ARG A 103 -8.36 0.36 17.00
C ARG A 103 -8.97 -0.62 18.00
N ASN A 104 -10.06 -0.22 18.65
CA ASN A 104 -10.67 -0.96 19.75
C ASN A 104 -11.91 -1.72 19.32
N GLY A 105 -12.80 -1.11 18.55
CA GLY A 105 -14.12 -1.65 18.19
C GLY A 105 -15.26 -0.78 18.70
N ILE A 106 -16.44 -1.37 18.84
CA ILE A 106 -17.68 -0.65 19.21
C ILE A 106 -18.40 -1.25 20.42
N VAL A 107 -19.23 -0.44 21.06
CA VAL A 107 -20.37 -0.88 21.87
C VAL A 107 -21.62 -0.24 21.28
N TYR A 108 -22.55 -1.06 20.82
CA TYR A 108 -23.76 -0.64 20.12
C TYR A 108 -25.02 -1.09 20.85
N ASP A 109 -25.95 -0.15 21.04
CA ASP A 109 -27.24 -0.34 21.69
C ASP A 109 -28.37 0.14 20.75
N PRO A 110 -29.05 -0.77 20.03
CA PRO A 110 -30.07 -0.39 19.06
C PRO A 110 -31.31 0.24 19.69
N GLU A 111 -31.59 0.04 20.98
CA GLU A 111 -32.74 0.66 21.67
C GLU A 111 -32.64 2.19 21.72
N ARG A 112 -31.44 2.73 21.57
CA ARG A 112 -31.18 4.18 21.52
C ARG A 112 -31.35 4.79 20.14
N LEU A 113 -31.68 4.00 19.12
CA LEU A 113 -31.99 4.51 17.79
C LEU A 113 -33.50 4.44 17.56
N PRO A 114 -34.23 5.55 17.70
CA PRO A 114 -35.68 5.53 17.54
C PRO A 114 -36.09 5.04 16.14
N ASN A 115 -37.08 4.15 16.09
CA ASN A 115 -37.60 3.64 14.82
C ASN A 115 -38.17 4.79 13.99
N GLY A 116 -37.72 4.90 12.74
CA GLY A 116 -38.17 5.94 11.83
C GLY A 116 -37.56 7.33 12.06
N TRP A 117 -36.52 7.47 12.91
CA TRP A 117 -35.84 8.75 13.18
C TRP A 117 -35.40 9.52 11.92
N ASP A 118 -35.17 8.81 10.81
CA ASP A 118 -34.74 9.35 9.53
C ASP A 118 -35.90 9.47 8.52
N ARG A 119 -37.16 9.51 8.98
CA ARG A 119 -38.36 9.58 8.14
C ARG A 119 -39.25 10.75 8.56
N VAL A 120 -40.00 11.27 7.58
CA VAL A 120 -41.03 12.29 7.82
C VAL A 120 -42.09 11.77 8.79
N GLY A 121 -42.61 12.65 9.64
CA GLY A 121 -43.63 12.31 10.64
C GLY A 121 -43.07 11.64 11.90
N PHE A 122 -41.75 11.54 12.02
CA PHE A 122 -41.10 11.11 13.26
C PHE A 122 -41.35 12.13 14.38
N GLY A 123 -41.75 11.64 15.55
CA GLY A 123 -41.90 12.46 16.75
C GLY A 123 -40.56 12.67 17.44
N GLU A 124 -40.15 13.93 17.59
CA GLU A 124 -38.84 14.31 18.13
C GLU A 124 -38.77 14.31 19.67
N THR A 125 -39.66 13.57 20.34
CA THR A 125 -39.70 13.51 21.80
C THR A 125 -38.37 13.00 22.36
N GLY A 126 -37.76 13.78 23.27
CA GLY A 126 -36.47 13.45 23.89
C GLY A 126 -35.24 13.87 23.08
N TRP A 127 -35.42 14.40 21.87
CA TRP A 127 -34.35 15.07 21.14
C TRP A 127 -34.15 16.49 21.67
N GLN A 128 -32.94 17.00 21.49
CA GLN A 128 -32.54 18.35 21.91
C GLN A 128 -32.09 19.14 20.68
N LYS A 129 -32.18 20.47 20.73
CA LYS A 129 -31.57 21.30 19.68
C LYS A 129 -30.08 21.00 19.56
N ALA A 130 -29.60 20.88 18.33
CA ALA A 130 -28.19 20.69 18.03
C ALA A 130 -27.40 21.93 18.46
N GLY A 131 -26.35 21.73 19.25
CA GLY A 131 -25.46 22.82 19.66
C GLY A 131 -24.40 23.12 18.59
N LEU A 132 -24.14 24.40 18.33
CA LEU A 132 -23.03 24.82 17.47
C LEU A 132 -21.68 24.39 18.08
N ARG A 133 -20.78 23.92 17.22
CA ARG A 133 -19.43 23.50 17.60
C ARG A 133 -18.39 24.31 16.82
N PRO A 134 -17.24 24.65 17.43
CA PRO A 134 -16.11 25.17 16.69
C PRO A 134 -15.70 24.17 15.60
N ALA A 135 -15.62 24.64 14.35
CA ALA A 135 -15.12 23.83 13.25
C ALA A 135 -13.65 23.43 13.49
N PRO A 136 -13.19 22.28 12.98
CA PRO A 136 -11.77 21.99 12.91
C PRO A 136 -11.04 23.10 12.13
N LYS A 137 -9.79 23.39 12.50
CA LYS A 137 -9.03 24.51 11.93
C LYS A 137 -8.66 24.33 10.46
N GLY A 138 -8.70 23.09 9.95
CA GLY A 138 -8.33 22.78 8.59
C GLY A 138 -9.30 23.34 7.55
N GLN A 139 -8.78 23.64 6.36
CA GLN A 139 -9.62 24.10 5.26
C GLN A 139 -10.55 22.98 4.78
N LEU A 140 -11.84 23.30 4.64
CA LEU A 140 -12.82 22.39 4.06
C LEU A 140 -12.54 22.24 2.55
N ARG A 141 -12.31 21.01 2.08
CA ARG A 141 -12.03 20.69 0.68
C ARG A 141 -12.79 19.46 0.21
N ALA A 142 -13.11 19.40 -1.08
CA ALA A 142 -13.73 18.21 -1.66
C ALA A 142 -12.77 17.02 -1.55
N ASP A 143 -13.28 15.86 -1.18
CA ASP A 143 -12.51 14.63 -1.25
C ASP A 143 -12.32 14.22 -2.72
N ARG A 144 -11.06 14.28 -3.19
CA ARG A 144 -10.65 13.84 -4.53
C ARG A 144 -10.03 12.44 -4.53
N GLY A 145 -9.92 11.82 -3.36
CA GLY A 145 -9.36 10.48 -3.21
C GLY A 145 -10.34 9.41 -3.67
N LEU A 146 -9.81 8.21 -3.90
CA LEU A 146 -10.65 7.04 -4.13
C LEU A 146 -11.47 6.73 -2.87
N PRO A 147 -12.76 6.34 -3.02
CA PRO A 147 -13.64 6.08 -1.90
C PRO A 147 -13.21 4.83 -1.13
N VAL A 148 -13.49 4.82 0.18
CA VAL A 148 -13.45 3.60 0.99
C VAL A 148 -14.83 2.94 0.98
N ARG A 149 -14.88 1.66 0.67
CA ARG A 149 -16.13 0.87 0.53
C ARG A 149 -15.96 -0.53 1.12
N VAL A 150 -17.08 -1.25 1.23
CA VAL A 150 -17.01 -2.71 1.26
C VAL A 150 -16.75 -3.16 -0.19
N THR A 151 -15.54 -3.61 -0.47
CA THR A 151 -15.10 -3.93 -1.83
C THR A 151 -15.39 -5.38 -2.21
N HIS A 152 -15.42 -6.29 -1.24
CA HIS A 152 -15.65 -7.71 -1.46
C HIS A 152 -16.41 -8.33 -0.29
N GLU A 153 -17.18 -9.36 -0.59
CA GLU A 153 -17.91 -10.16 0.40
C GLU A 153 -17.68 -11.65 0.12
N PHE A 154 -17.53 -12.43 1.18
CA PHE A 154 -17.43 -13.89 1.06
C PHE A 154 -17.89 -14.60 2.33
N ALA A 155 -18.30 -15.85 2.18
CA ALA A 155 -18.67 -16.70 3.30
C ALA A 155 -17.41 -17.17 4.06
N PRO A 156 -17.46 -17.28 5.40
CA PRO A 156 -16.40 -17.93 6.17
C PRO A 156 -16.27 -19.41 5.78
N VAL A 157 -15.09 -20.00 5.99
CA VAL A 157 -14.81 -21.38 5.56
C VAL A 157 -15.08 -22.40 6.66
N LYS A 158 -15.08 -21.98 7.93
CA LYS A 158 -15.29 -22.88 9.06
C LYS A 158 -15.87 -22.12 10.26
N ILE A 159 -16.77 -22.79 10.99
CA ILE A 159 -17.21 -22.39 12.32
C ILE A 159 -17.08 -23.58 13.29
N GLU A 160 -16.61 -23.31 14.51
CA GLU A 160 -16.37 -24.33 15.52
C GLU A 160 -16.93 -23.88 16.88
N ALA A 161 -17.75 -24.72 17.51
CA ALA A 161 -18.19 -24.47 18.87
C ALA A 161 -17.02 -24.63 19.85
N LYS A 162 -16.84 -23.64 20.74
CA LYS A 162 -15.80 -23.63 21.77
C LYS A 162 -16.34 -23.89 23.18
N GLY A 163 -17.63 -24.27 23.29
CA GLY A 163 -18.35 -24.42 24.55
C GLY A 163 -18.83 -23.08 25.13
N GLU A 164 -19.71 -23.14 26.13
CA GLU A 164 -20.16 -21.96 26.90
C GLU A 164 -20.75 -20.82 26.05
N GLY A 165 -21.46 -21.13 24.96
CA GLY A 165 -22.02 -20.12 24.05
C GLY A 165 -20.96 -19.32 23.30
N ARG A 166 -19.81 -19.95 22.97
CA ARG A 166 -18.75 -19.38 22.15
C ARG A 166 -18.55 -20.17 20.87
N TRP A 167 -18.29 -19.46 19.78
CA TRP A 167 -18.00 -20.01 18.46
C TRP A 167 -16.77 -19.32 17.88
N LEU A 168 -15.86 -20.10 17.31
CA LEU A 168 -14.71 -19.60 16.58
C LEU A 168 -14.97 -19.71 15.08
N LEU A 169 -14.84 -18.59 14.39
CA LEU A 169 -14.91 -18.47 12.95
C LEU A 169 -13.51 -18.46 12.34
N ASP A 170 -13.33 -19.18 11.24
CA ASP A 170 -12.21 -18.98 10.31
C ASP A 170 -12.74 -18.39 8.99
N GLY A 171 -12.32 -17.16 8.67
CA GLY A 171 -12.59 -16.54 7.38
C GLY A 171 -11.78 -17.14 6.22
N GLY A 172 -10.84 -18.05 6.50
CA GLY A 172 -9.98 -18.71 5.51
C GLY A 172 -8.79 -17.86 5.06
N ARG A 173 -8.89 -16.52 5.18
CA ARG A 173 -7.83 -15.57 4.83
C ARG A 173 -7.87 -14.33 5.72
N ASN A 174 -6.68 -13.78 6.00
CA ASN A 174 -6.49 -12.54 6.73
C ASN A 174 -6.82 -11.33 5.84
N ILE A 175 -7.65 -10.41 6.34
CA ILE A 175 -8.17 -9.23 5.61
C ILE A 175 -8.34 -8.03 6.54
N ALA A 176 -8.58 -6.85 5.95
CA ALA A 176 -9.15 -5.68 6.66
C ALA A 176 -10.66 -5.58 6.41
N GLY A 177 -11.46 -5.41 7.47
CA GLY A 177 -12.92 -5.39 7.35
C GLY A 177 -13.69 -5.70 8.62
N TRP A 178 -14.85 -6.32 8.50
CA TRP A 178 -15.63 -6.84 9.64
C TRP A 178 -16.47 -8.05 9.24
N VAL A 179 -17.16 -8.66 10.21
CA VAL A 179 -18.19 -9.68 9.94
C VAL A 179 -19.56 -9.03 10.05
N ARG A 180 -20.42 -9.28 9.08
CA ARG A 180 -21.87 -9.11 9.21
C ARG A 180 -22.44 -10.41 9.75
N LEU A 181 -23.16 -10.32 10.86
CA LEU A 181 -23.72 -11.47 11.55
C LEU A 181 -25.24 -11.36 11.67
N LYS A 182 -25.96 -12.35 11.15
CA LYS A 182 -27.37 -12.56 11.42
C LYS A 182 -27.49 -13.35 12.72
N VAL A 183 -28.30 -12.87 13.67
CA VAL A 183 -28.52 -13.54 14.95
C VAL A 183 -29.99 -13.63 15.28
N ARG A 184 -30.33 -14.64 16.08
CA ARG A 184 -31.57 -14.68 16.86
C ARG A 184 -31.20 -14.76 18.34
N GLY A 185 -31.68 -13.81 19.12
CA GLY A 185 -31.42 -13.73 20.56
C GLY A 185 -32.54 -13.04 21.32
N ARG A 186 -32.42 -13.00 22.65
CA ARG A 186 -33.39 -12.36 23.54
C ARG A 186 -33.16 -10.85 23.67
N ALA A 187 -34.22 -10.11 23.95
CA ALA A 187 -34.12 -8.69 24.30
C ALA A 187 -33.24 -8.52 25.55
N GLY A 188 -32.42 -7.46 25.59
CA GLY A 188 -31.40 -7.23 26.62
C GLY A 188 -30.18 -8.17 26.53
N GLY A 189 -30.18 -9.12 25.59
CA GLY A 189 -29.03 -10.00 25.31
C GLY A 189 -27.84 -9.23 24.75
N LYS A 190 -26.67 -9.86 24.79
CA LYS A 190 -25.41 -9.28 24.29
C LYS A 190 -24.68 -10.26 23.38
N VAL A 191 -24.18 -9.76 22.26
CA VAL A 191 -23.26 -10.47 21.35
C VAL A 191 -21.93 -9.74 21.34
N THR A 192 -20.83 -10.47 21.47
CA THR A 192 -19.46 -9.95 21.41
C THR A 192 -18.69 -10.65 20.30
N LEU A 193 -18.13 -9.86 19.39
CA LEU A 193 -17.25 -10.31 18.30
C LEU A 193 -15.81 -9.86 18.60
N ARG A 194 -14.87 -10.80 18.70
CA ARG A 194 -13.43 -10.51 18.89
C ARG A 194 -12.64 -10.95 17.68
N TYR A 195 -11.91 -10.03 17.06
CA TYR A 195 -11.23 -10.23 15.78
C TYR A 195 -9.71 -10.39 15.96
N ARG A 196 -9.10 -11.45 15.45
CA ARG A 196 -7.63 -11.66 15.47
C ARG A 196 -7.08 -12.22 14.17
N GLU A 197 -5.79 -11.99 13.95
CA GLU A 197 -5.05 -12.60 12.85
C GLU A 197 -4.70 -14.06 13.13
N LEU A 198 -4.49 -14.42 14.41
CA LEU A 198 -3.88 -15.68 14.82
C LEU A 198 -4.64 -16.41 15.92
N LEU A 199 -4.40 -17.71 15.98
CA LEU A 199 -4.77 -18.60 17.08
C LEU A 199 -3.51 -19.03 17.83
N ARG A 200 -3.66 -19.29 19.12
CA ARG A 200 -2.67 -20.03 19.92
C ARG A 200 -2.72 -21.52 19.57
N LYS A 201 -1.75 -22.28 20.09
CA LYS A 201 -1.68 -23.75 19.93
C LYS A 201 -2.93 -24.47 20.46
N ASP A 202 -3.60 -23.93 21.48
CA ASP A 202 -4.84 -24.46 22.06
C ASP A 202 -6.11 -24.10 21.25
N GLY A 203 -5.96 -23.38 20.12
CA GLY A 203 -7.06 -22.94 19.29
C GLY A 203 -7.82 -21.72 19.81
N SER A 204 -7.34 -21.06 20.88
CA SER A 204 -7.89 -19.78 21.36
C SER A 204 -7.33 -18.60 20.55
N LEU A 205 -8.05 -17.47 20.55
CA LEU A 205 -7.61 -16.23 19.90
C LEU A 205 -6.30 -15.68 20.49
N ASP A 206 -5.31 -15.40 19.64
CA ASP A 206 -4.01 -14.87 20.05
C ASP A 206 -3.98 -13.32 20.11
N PRO A 207 -3.70 -12.70 21.27
CA PRO A 207 -3.65 -11.25 21.43
C PRO A 207 -2.21 -10.67 21.42
N ARG A 208 -1.19 -11.39 20.91
CA ARG A 208 0.24 -11.02 21.04
C ARG A 208 0.62 -9.60 20.60
N ASN A 209 -0.19 -8.96 19.76
CA ASN A 209 0.02 -7.58 19.30
C ASN A 209 -0.73 -6.50 20.11
N ARG A 210 -1.35 -6.87 21.25
CA ARG A 210 -2.11 -5.96 22.11
C ARG A 210 -1.28 -4.80 22.68
N GLY A 211 0.04 -4.90 22.75
CA GLY A 211 0.93 -3.89 23.35
C GLY A 211 0.81 -2.47 22.75
N HIS A 212 0.31 -2.35 21.52
CA HIS A 212 0.03 -1.07 20.86
C HIS A 212 -1.27 -0.41 21.32
N ILE A 213 -2.18 -1.17 21.95
CA ILE A 213 -3.44 -0.67 22.51
C ILE A 213 -3.27 -0.51 24.02
N LYS A 214 -3.14 0.73 24.49
CA LYS A 214 -2.82 1.05 25.89
C LYS A 214 -4.07 1.19 26.77
N SER A 215 -5.26 1.31 26.18
CA SER A 215 -6.53 1.32 26.89
C SER A 215 -7.67 0.77 26.03
N GLY A 216 -8.69 0.20 26.67
CA GLY A 216 -9.83 -0.44 26.01
C GLY A 216 -9.52 -1.85 25.47
N PRO A 217 -10.51 -2.52 24.88
CA PRO A 217 -10.34 -3.84 24.28
C PRO A 217 -9.66 -3.74 22.91
N LEU A 218 -8.94 -4.77 22.48
CA LEU A 218 -8.39 -4.88 21.12
C LEU A 218 -9.45 -5.47 20.19
N GLN A 219 -9.77 -4.79 19.09
CA GLN A 219 -10.67 -5.25 18.01
C GLN A 219 -11.85 -6.10 18.50
N THR A 220 -12.73 -5.49 19.29
CA THR A 220 -13.87 -6.14 19.93
C THR A 220 -15.12 -5.29 19.73
N ASP A 221 -16.11 -5.88 19.06
CA ASP A 221 -17.42 -5.27 18.88
C ASP A 221 -18.41 -5.91 19.85
N VAL A 222 -19.23 -5.08 20.49
CA VAL A 222 -20.27 -5.52 21.43
C VAL A 222 -21.60 -4.96 20.95
N PHE A 223 -22.57 -5.83 20.70
CA PHE A 223 -23.93 -5.47 20.31
C PHE A 223 -24.90 -5.88 21.42
N ARG A 224 -25.78 -4.96 21.82
CA ARG A 224 -26.99 -5.30 22.59
C ARG A 224 -28.11 -5.70 21.63
N LEU A 225 -29.00 -6.58 22.09
CA LEU A 225 -30.07 -7.16 21.29
C LEU A 225 -31.43 -6.62 21.74
N VAL A 226 -32.30 -6.29 20.78
CA VAL A 226 -33.73 -5.95 21.02
C VAL A 226 -34.67 -7.15 21.02
N GLY A 227 -34.11 -8.36 20.88
CA GLY A 227 -34.89 -9.59 20.74
C GLY A 227 -35.22 -9.92 19.28
N GLY A 228 -35.57 -11.18 19.04
CA GLY A 228 -35.89 -11.67 17.70
C GLY A 228 -34.67 -11.74 16.79
N GLU A 229 -34.92 -11.64 15.49
CA GLU A 229 -33.90 -11.71 14.44
C GLU A 229 -33.30 -10.34 14.15
N GLN A 230 -31.97 -10.24 14.12
CA GLN A 230 -31.23 -9.00 13.90
C GLN A 230 -30.00 -9.24 13.02
N THR A 231 -29.59 -8.22 12.27
CA THR A 231 -28.32 -8.19 11.53
C THR A 231 -27.37 -7.21 12.21
N LEU A 232 -26.23 -7.71 12.65
CA LEU A 232 -25.21 -6.97 13.38
C LEU A 232 -24.03 -6.67 12.47
N GLU A 233 -23.67 -5.39 12.33
CA GLU A 233 -22.42 -4.95 11.71
C GLU A 233 -21.99 -3.56 12.23
N PRO A 234 -20.67 -3.29 12.36
CA PRO A 234 -20.18 -1.96 12.71
C PRO A 234 -20.30 -0.98 11.53
N ARG A 235 -20.19 0.33 11.83
CA ARG A 235 -20.19 1.41 10.84
C ARG A 235 -18.97 2.34 10.89
N PHE A 236 -18.40 2.50 12.09
CA PHE A 236 -17.35 3.50 12.37
C PHE A 236 -15.97 2.88 12.66
N VAL A 237 -15.83 1.56 12.50
CA VAL A 237 -14.58 0.83 12.72
C VAL A 237 -14.40 -0.24 11.65
N TYR A 238 -13.17 -0.70 11.51
CA TYR A 238 -12.80 -1.92 10.76
C TYR A 238 -11.74 -2.66 11.55
N HIS A 239 -11.47 -3.92 11.22
CA HIS A 239 -10.55 -4.80 11.94
C HIS A 239 -9.65 -5.56 10.95
N GLY A 240 -8.41 -5.85 11.35
CA GLY A 240 -7.54 -6.80 10.67
C GLY A 240 -7.68 -8.19 11.29
N PHE A 241 -8.13 -9.17 10.51
CA PHE A 241 -8.41 -10.51 11.04
C PHE A 241 -8.48 -11.60 9.98
N ARG A 242 -8.26 -12.83 10.45
CA ARG A 242 -8.73 -14.07 9.82
C ARG A 242 -9.76 -14.77 10.69
N TYR A 243 -9.59 -14.70 12.01
CA TYR A 243 -10.41 -15.41 12.98
C TYR A 243 -11.31 -14.46 13.76
N VAL A 244 -12.53 -14.90 14.04
CA VAL A 244 -13.50 -14.15 14.85
C VAL A 244 -14.09 -15.07 15.91
N GLU A 245 -13.96 -14.72 17.19
CA GLU A 245 -14.73 -15.37 18.24
C GLU A 245 -16.06 -14.63 18.40
N VAL A 246 -17.16 -15.37 18.30
CA VAL A 246 -18.51 -14.92 18.58
C VAL A 246 -18.93 -15.49 19.92
N SER A 247 -19.45 -14.65 20.81
CA SER A 247 -19.92 -15.08 22.12
C SER A 247 -21.17 -14.31 22.54
N GLY A 248 -22.09 -14.95 23.26
CA GLY A 248 -23.30 -14.31 23.76
C GLY A 248 -24.51 -15.23 23.86
N ASP A 249 -25.63 -14.66 24.30
CA ASP A 249 -26.91 -15.35 24.45
C ASP A 249 -27.65 -15.47 23.10
N ILE A 250 -27.05 -16.20 22.16
CA ILE A 250 -27.60 -16.41 20.82
C ILE A 250 -27.80 -17.89 20.52
N ALA A 251 -28.73 -18.17 19.61
CA ALA A 251 -28.80 -19.49 18.99
C ALA A 251 -27.46 -19.81 18.30
N PRO A 252 -27.04 -21.09 18.24
CA PRO A 252 -25.82 -21.48 17.54
C PRO A 252 -25.83 -20.95 16.09
N PRO A 253 -24.87 -20.09 15.72
CA PRO A 253 -24.81 -19.56 14.37
C PRO A 253 -24.31 -20.61 13.39
N THR A 254 -24.72 -20.47 12.13
CA THR A 254 -24.25 -21.25 10.98
C THR A 254 -23.36 -20.41 10.08
N LEU A 255 -22.69 -21.03 9.11
CA LEU A 255 -21.92 -20.29 8.09
C LEU A 255 -22.80 -19.33 7.28
N ALA A 256 -24.07 -19.70 7.04
CA ALA A 256 -25.01 -18.86 6.29
C ALA A 256 -25.44 -17.60 7.06
N ASP A 257 -25.27 -17.58 8.38
CA ASP A 257 -25.55 -16.42 9.22
C ASP A 257 -24.44 -15.37 9.17
N MET A 258 -23.29 -15.67 8.54
CA MET A 258 -22.10 -14.84 8.59
C MET A 258 -21.59 -14.47 7.20
N THR A 259 -21.19 -13.21 7.05
CA THR A 259 -20.53 -12.73 5.83
C THR A 259 -19.30 -11.92 6.23
N VAL A 260 -18.14 -12.28 5.70
CA VAL A 260 -16.92 -11.46 5.83
C VAL A 260 -17.00 -10.30 4.83
N ARG A 261 -16.85 -9.08 5.35
CA ARG A 261 -16.97 -7.81 4.61
C ARG A 261 -15.58 -7.20 4.50
N VAL A 262 -14.94 -7.28 3.32
CA VAL A 262 -13.63 -6.66 3.09
C VAL A 262 -13.81 -5.17 2.88
N VAL A 263 -13.06 -4.36 3.60
CA VAL A 263 -13.17 -2.90 3.56
C VAL A 263 -11.82 -2.29 3.24
N GLY A 264 -11.80 -1.39 2.26
CA GLY A 264 -10.61 -0.70 1.83
C GLY A 264 -10.94 0.35 0.77
N THR A 265 -9.89 1.03 0.29
CA THR A 265 -9.96 1.89 -0.88
C THR A 265 -10.40 1.06 -2.09
N ASP A 266 -11.42 1.55 -2.80
CA ASP A 266 -12.03 0.86 -3.93
C ASP A 266 -11.19 1.05 -5.21
N PHE A 267 -10.17 0.22 -5.35
CA PHE A 267 -9.28 0.23 -6.50
C PHE A 267 -9.86 -0.55 -7.68
N GLU A 268 -9.82 0.05 -8.87
CA GLU A 268 -9.91 -0.72 -10.11
C GLU A 268 -8.64 -1.55 -10.32
N THR A 269 -8.79 -2.77 -10.85
CA THR A 269 -7.66 -3.62 -11.23
C THR A 269 -7.00 -3.06 -12.49
N ALA A 270 -5.70 -2.82 -12.42
CA ALA A 270 -4.88 -2.31 -13.52
C ALA A 270 -3.80 -3.31 -13.97
N GLY A 271 -3.68 -4.47 -13.33
CA GLY A 271 -2.81 -5.53 -13.80
C GLY A 271 -3.07 -6.87 -13.14
N GLU A 272 -2.65 -7.92 -13.82
CA GLU A 272 -2.63 -9.28 -13.28
C GLU A 272 -1.32 -9.96 -13.64
N PHE A 273 -0.90 -10.89 -12.78
CA PHE A 273 0.29 -11.72 -12.95
C PHE A 273 -0.05 -13.16 -12.54
N SER A 274 0.42 -14.12 -13.33
CA SER A 274 0.43 -15.54 -12.98
C SER A 274 1.61 -16.24 -13.66
N CYS A 275 2.05 -17.36 -13.13
CA CYS A 275 3.11 -18.18 -13.71
C CYS A 275 2.92 -19.67 -13.41
N SER A 276 3.80 -20.51 -13.95
CA SER A 276 3.75 -21.97 -13.74
C SER A 276 4.22 -22.43 -12.35
N ASN A 277 4.78 -21.54 -11.53
CA ASN A 277 5.22 -21.87 -10.17
C ASN A 277 4.16 -21.41 -9.16
N GLU A 278 3.49 -22.38 -8.53
CA GLU A 278 2.41 -22.10 -7.58
C GLU A 278 2.84 -21.33 -6.34
N LEU A 279 4.09 -21.50 -5.89
CA LEU A 279 4.61 -20.72 -4.76
C LEU A 279 4.64 -19.23 -5.10
N VAL A 280 5.11 -18.89 -6.31
CA VAL A 280 5.16 -17.51 -6.81
C VAL A 280 3.73 -16.94 -6.92
N ASN A 281 2.78 -17.73 -7.43
CA ASN A 281 1.36 -17.33 -7.49
C ASN A 281 0.80 -17.07 -6.09
N GLN A 282 1.08 -17.93 -5.12
CA GLN A 282 0.66 -17.76 -3.72
C GLN A 282 1.27 -16.52 -3.06
N ILE A 283 2.55 -16.22 -3.34
CA ILE A 283 3.24 -15.01 -2.86
C ILE A 283 2.60 -13.75 -3.47
N GLN A 284 2.32 -13.76 -4.78
CA GLN A 284 1.63 -12.67 -5.47
C GLN A 284 0.26 -12.41 -4.82
N ASP A 285 -0.51 -13.48 -4.62
CA ASP A 285 -1.82 -13.44 -3.99
C ASP A 285 -1.81 -12.88 -2.55
N ALA A 286 -0.84 -13.32 -1.73
CA ALA A 286 -0.62 -12.82 -0.39
C ALA A 286 -0.22 -11.34 -0.39
N THR A 287 0.62 -10.93 -1.34
CA THR A 287 1.04 -9.55 -1.53
C THR A 287 -0.14 -8.64 -1.87
N LEU A 288 -0.98 -9.02 -2.83
CA LEU A 288 -2.16 -8.25 -3.23
C LEU A 288 -3.23 -8.17 -2.13
N ARG A 289 -3.38 -9.21 -1.31
CA ARG A 289 -4.25 -9.16 -0.12
C ARG A 289 -3.67 -8.25 0.96
N ALA A 290 -2.37 -8.27 1.19
CA ALA A 290 -1.72 -7.37 2.15
C ALA A 290 -1.82 -5.91 1.70
N TYR A 291 -1.59 -5.61 0.41
CA TYR A 291 -1.73 -4.28 -0.16
C TYR A 291 -3.13 -3.71 0.04
N ARG A 292 -4.18 -4.45 -0.37
CA ARG A 292 -5.57 -4.00 -0.23
C ARG A 292 -6.00 -3.86 1.22
N SER A 293 -5.56 -4.76 2.10
CA SER A 293 -5.86 -4.67 3.53
C SER A 293 -5.24 -3.43 4.17
N ASN A 294 -4.09 -3.00 3.64
CA ASN A 294 -3.33 -1.87 4.12
C ASN A 294 -3.54 -0.59 3.31
N PHE A 295 -4.69 -0.46 2.64
CA PHE A 295 -5.08 0.78 2.01
C PHE A 295 -6.54 1.08 2.34
N VAL A 296 -6.76 1.78 3.46
CA VAL A 296 -8.10 2.19 3.92
C VAL A 296 -8.13 3.71 3.96
N GLY A 297 -8.30 4.32 2.77
CA GLY A 297 -8.26 5.78 2.58
C GLY A 297 -6.86 6.40 2.61
N MET A 298 -5.87 5.65 3.09
CA MET A 298 -4.42 5.95 3.13
C MET A 298 -3.63 4.63 3.16
N PRO A 299 -2.34 4.62 2.74
CA PRO A 299 -1.49 3.42 2.79
C PRO A 299 -1.01 3.17 4.22
N THR A 300 -1.57 2.19 4.93
CA THR A 300 -1.20 1.86 6.32
C THR A 300 -0.11 0.78 6.43
N ASP A 301 0.49 0.64 7.61
CA ASP A 301 1.42 -0.43 7.95
C ASP A 301 0.72 -1.79 8.14
N CYS A 302 -0.28 -1.83 9.04
CA CYS A 302 -1.06 -3.00 9.36
C CYS A 302 -2.53 -2.62 9.65
N PRO A 303 -3.50 -3.51 9.37
CA PRO A 303 -4.92 -3.17 9.50
C PRO A 303 -5.52 -3.46 10.88
N HIS A 304 -4.73 -4.01 11.82
CA HIS A 304 -5.25 -4.52 13.09
C HIS A 304 -4.90 -3.63 14.31
N ARG A 305 -3.62 -3.38 14.57
CA ARG A 305 -3.14 -2.73 15.82
C ARG A 305 -2.85 -1.24 15.69
N GLU A 306 -2.25 -0.81 14.57
CA GLU A 306 -1.70 0.54 14.41
C GLU A 306 -2.52 1.35 13.42
N LYS A 307 -2.70 0.86 12.19
CA LYS A 307 -3.55 1.51 11.17
C LYS A 307 -3.04 2.91 10.83
N ASN A 308 -1.73 3.06 10.71
CA ASN A 308 -1.06 4.34 10.51
C ASN A 308 -0.38 4.39 9.15
N GLY A 309 -0.38 5.57 8.53
CA GLY A 309 0.26 5.76 7.24
C GLY A 309 1.78 5.85 7.36
N TRP A 310 2.45 4.72 7.63
CA TRP A 310 3.90 4.68 7.71
C TRP A 310 4.53 4.88 6.33
N THR A 311 5.42 5.87 6.24
CA THR A 311 5.89 6.40 4.96
C THR A 311 6.90 5.47 4.27
N GLY A 312 7.77 4.81 5.04
CA GLY A 312 8.69 3.77 4.57
C GLY A 312 7.96 2.67 3.81
N ASP A 313 6.94 2.11 4.46
CA ASP A 313 6.06 1.07 3.93
C ASP A 313 5.39 1.48 2.63
N ALA A 314 4.80 2.68 2.62
CA ALA A 314 4.04 3.20 1.50
C ALA A 314 4.89 3.32 0.23
N HIS A 315 6.13 3.82 0.35
CA HIS A 315 6.99 4.02 -0.82
C HIS A 315 7.59 2.70 -1.33
N LEU A 316 7.85 1.74 -0.43
CA LEU A 316 8.30 0.40 -0.82
C LEU A 316 7.21 -0.38 -1.56
N ALA A 317 5.94 -0.13 -1.22
CA ALA A 317 4.79 -0.78 -1.85
C ALA A 317 4.22 -0.03 -3.08
N ALA A 318 4.72 1.16 -3.40
CA ALA A 318 4.11 2.03 -4.41
C ALA A 318 4.06 1.41 -5.82
N GLU A 319 5.16 0.83 -6.29
CA GLU A 319 5.20 0.15 -7.60
C GLU A 319 4.24 -1.05 -7.64
N THR A 320 4.12 -1.80 -6.55
CA THR A 320 3.16 -2.90 -6.42
C THR A 320 1.72 -2.40 -6.62
N GLY A 321 1.38 -1.28 -5.99
CA GLY A 321 0.10 -0.63 -6.18
C GLY A 321 -0.14 -0.19 -7.63
N LEU A 322 0.83 0.51 -8.22
CA LEU A 322 0.71 1.10 -9.55
C LEU A 322 0.67 0.08 -10.68
N LEU A 323 1.30 -1.08 -10.51
CA LEU A 323 1.26 -2.16 -11.51
C LEU A 323 -0.04 -2.96 -11.45
N ASN A 324 -0.58 -3.22 -10.26
CA ASN A 324 -1.75 -4.08 -10.09
C ASN A 324 -3.08 -3.33 -10.03
N TYR A 325 -3.08 -2.04 -9.68
CA TYR A 325 -4.28 -1.25 -9.41
C TYR A 325 -4.19 0.16 -9.99
N ALA A 326 -5.35 0.79 -10.23
CA ALA A 326 -5.45 2.22 -10.54
C ALA A 326 -5.20 3.10 -9.28
N ALA A 327 -4.06 2.88 -8.61
CA ALA A 327 -3.74 3.46 -7.31
C ALA A 327 -3.21 4.91 -7.37
N GLY A 328 -2.94 5.42 -8.58
CA GLY A 328 -2.39 6.77 -8.82
C GLY A 328 -3.10 7.89 -8.05
N PRO A 329 -4.43 8.05 -8.18
CA PRO A 329 -5.18 9.08 -7.47
C PRO A 329 -5.07 8.99 -5.95
N ALA A 330 -5.03 7.77 -5.38
CA ALA A 330 -4.91 7.57 -3.94
C ALA A 330 -3.54 8.04 -3.42
N TYR A 331 -2.45 7.72 -4.13
CA TYR A 331 -1.12 8.22 -3.80
C TYR A 331 -1.00 9.74 -4.01
N ALA A 332 -1.52 10.27 -5.12
CA ALA A 332 -1.45 11.71 -5.42
C ALA A 332 -2.09 12.56 -4.32
N VAL A 333 -3.24 12.13 -3.81
CA VAL A 333 -3.91 12.83 -2.70
C VAL A 333 -3.19 12.62 -1.37
N TRP A 334 -2.65 11.43 -1.09
CA TRP A 334 -1.87 11.21 0.13
C TRP A 334 -0.56 12.00 0.14
N MET A 335 0.02 12.33 -1.02
CA MET A 335 1.13 13.29 -1.11
C MET A 335 0.75 14.71 -0.66
N GLU A 336 -0.52 15.08 -0.70
CA GLU A 336 -0.96 16.32 -0.06
C GLU A 336 -1.00 16.17 1.47
N ASP A 337 -1.39 15.00 2.00
CA ASP A 337 -1.39 14.73 3.44
C ASP A 337 0.05 14.79 3.99
N MET A 338 1.02 14.25 3.25
CA MET A 338 2.44 14.37 3.62
C MET A 338 2.90 15.84 3.64
N GLY A 339 2.47 16.63 2.65
CA GLY A 339 2.75 18.07 2.60
C GLY A 339 2.17 18.82 3.79
N ASP A 340 0.96 18.49 4.24
CA ASP A 340 0.33 19.11 5.41
C ASP A 340 1.08 18.81 6.72
N CYS A 341 1.81 17.70 6.76
CA CYS A 341 2.61 17.24 7.88
C CYS A 341 4.08 17.72 7.85
N GLN A 342 4.55 18.40 6.81
CA GLN A 342 5.92 18.94 6.82
C GLN A 342 6.03 20.05 7.89
N ASN A 343 6.98 19.91 8.82
CA ASN A 343 7.15 20.91 9.86
C ASN A 343 7.93 22.15 9.37
N VAL A 344 7.99 23.18 10.21
CA VAL A 344 8.66 24.45 9.88
C VAL A 344 10.17 24.30 9.65
N SER A 345 10.80 23.26 10.20
CA SER A 345 12.22 22.97 9.98
C SER A 345 12.46 22.31 8.61
N GLY A 346 11.41 21.80 7.95
CA GLY A 346 11.49 21.08 6.68
C GLY A 346 11.42 19.56 6.81
N ASP A 347 11.37 19.02 8.03
CA ASP A 347 11.33 17.58 8.31
C ASP A 347 9.93 17.00 8.04
N PHE A 348 9.91 15.71 7.66
CA PHE A 348 8.68 14.95 7.51
C PHE A 348 8.54 13.94 8.67
N PRO A 349 7.31 13.59 9.05
CA PRO A 349 7.11 12.53 10.01
C PRO A 349 7.02 11.16 9.32
N GLY A 350 7.46 10.10 10.01
CA GLY A 350 7.37 8.72 9.54
C GLY A 350 5.95 8.16 9.49
N ILE A 351 4.97 8.83 10.10
CA ILE A 351 3.53 8.51 10.03
C ILE A 351 2.78 9.72 9.48
N VAL A 352 1.95 9.51 8.46
CA VAL A 352 1.12 10.55 7.83
C VAL A 352 -0.31 10.02 7.58
N PRO A 353 -1.37 10.71 8.05
CA PRO A 353 -1.35 11.93 8.86
C PRO A 353 -0.88 11.70 10.31
N THR A 354 -0.36 12.74 10.98
CA THR A 354 0.09 12.69 12.39
C THR A 354 -0.29 13.95 13.17
N GLY A 355 -0.52 13.80 14.49
CA GLY A 355 -0.84 14.90 15.39
C GLY A 355 0.37 15.72 15.83
N SER A 356 1.48 15.05 16.10
CA SER A 356 2.71 15.65 16.66
C SER A 356 3.90 14.68 16.72
N TRP A 357 3.66 13.38 16.54
CA TRP A 357 4.67 12.33 16.63
C TRP A 357 5.36 12.06 15.28
N GLY A 358 6.56 11.48 15.33
CA GLY A 358 7.17 10.80 14.18
C GLY A 358 8.21 11.59 13.41
N TYR A 359 8.69 12.72 13.90
CA TYR A 359 9.78 13.48 13.25
C TYR A 359 11.15 12.90 13.57
N GLY A 360 12.12 13.10 12.67
CA GLY A 360 13.49 12.58 12.81
C GLY A 360 13.64 11.07 12.58
N ILE A 361 12.66 10.43 11.93
CA ILE A 361 12.64 9.00 11.57
C ILE A 361 13.58 8.71 10.38
N GLY A 362 13.96 9.74 9.64
CA GLY A 362 15.12 9.77 8.76
C GLY A 362 14.85 9.37 7.32
N PRO A 363 15.86 9.55 6.44
CA PRO A 363 15.65 9.58 5.00
C PRO A 363 14.96 8.36 4.40
N ALA A 364 15.15 7.17 4.95
CA ALA A 364 14.51 5.96 4.44
C ALA A 364 12.97 6.02 4.52
N TRP A 365 12.40 6.69 5.53
CA TRP A 365 10.95 6.91 5.62
C TRP A 365 10.53 8.18 4.90
N ASP A 366 11.35 9.22 4.96
CA ASP A 366 11.07 10.50 4.29
C ASP A 366 11.09 10.36 2.76
N ALA A 367 11.69 9.28 2.25
CA ALA A 367 11.74 8.90 0.85
C ALA A 367 10.38 8.87 0.17
N ALA A 368 9.30 8.59 0.90
CA ALA A 368 7.96 8.59 0.33
C ALA A 368 7.59 9.90 -0.37
N PHE A 369 8.02 11.04 0.17
CA PHE A 369 7.72 12.35 -0.42
C PHE A 369 8.46 12.62 -1.73
N PHE A 370 9.51 11.85 -2.03
CA PHE A 370 10.30 11.96 -3.25
C PHE A 370 9.96 10.81 -4.22
N VAL A 371 10.07 9.57 -3.74
CA VAL A 371 9.96 8.35 -4.54
C VAL A 371 8.55 8.15 -5.09
N ILE A 372 7.49 8.38 -4.29
CA ILE A 372 6.12 8.17 -4.78
C ILE A 372 5.77 9.13 -5.93
N PRO A 373 6.02 10.45 -5.84
CA PRO A 373 5.82 11.35 -6.98
C PRO A 373 6.62 10.95 -8.23
N PHE A 374 7.86 10.47 -8.09
CA PHE A 374 8.64 9.96 -9.21
C PHE A 374 7.99 8.72 -9.84
N HIS A 375 7.48 7.78 -9.04
CA HIS A 375 6.73 6.64 -9.58
C HIS A 375 5.43 7.06 -10.26
N LEU A 376 4.70 8.07 -9.76
CA LEU A 376 3.52 8.59 -10.46
C LEU A 376 3.88 9.17 -11.83
N ARG A 377 5.02 9.86 -11.95
CA ARG A 377 5.57 10.27 -13.23
C ARG A 377 5.94 9.06 -14.10
N GLU A 378 6.75 8.14 -13.60
CA GLU A 378 7.24 6.98 -14.37
C GLU A 378 6.12 6.12 -14.93
N TYR A 379 5.12 5.79 -14.10
CA TYR A 379 4.04 4.86 -14.46
C TYR A 379 2.84 5.55 -15.11
N LEU A 380 2.54 6.81 -14.78
CA LEU A 380 1.34 7.52 -15.25
C LEU A 380 1.61 8.75 -16.11
N GLY A 381 2.86 9.22 -16.17
CA GLY A 381 3.21 10.45 -16.88
C GLY A 381 2.77 11.73 -16.17
N ASP A 382 2.45 11.67 -14.86
CA ASP A 382 1.97 12.83 -14.11
C ASP A 382 3.11 13.58 -13.41
N ASP A 383 3.62 14.63 -14.06
CA ASP A 383 4.65 15.50 -13.50
C ASP A 383 4.11 16.48 -12.43
N ARG A 384 2.79 16.70 -12.35
CA ARG A 384 2.22 17.75 -11.49
C ARG A 384 2.50 17.48 -10.02
N VAL A 385 2.46 16.21 -9.62
CA VAL A 385 2.71 15.85 -8.21
C VAL A 385 4.12 16.27 -7.80
N LEU A 386 5.11 16.11 -8.69
CA LEU A 386 6.49 16.54 -8.49
C LEU A 386 6.61 18.07 -8.47
N THR A 387 6.13 18.73 -9.52
CA THR A 387 6.35 20.17 -9.73
C THR A 387 5.66 21.02 -8.67
N GLU A 388 4.43 20.68 -8.27
CA GLU A 388 3.68 21.37 -7.20
C GLU A 388 4.34 21.25 -5.82
N ARG A 389 5.27 20.31 -5.64
CA ARG A 389 5.87 19.99 -4.34
C ARG A 389 7.36 20.32 -4.27
N TYR A 390 7.93 20.87 -5.34
CA TYR A 390 9.36 21.16 -5.45
C TYR A 390 9.89 22.00 -4.28
N GLU A 391 9.23 23.09 -3.91
CA GLU A 391 9.65 23.92 -2.76
C GLU A 391 9.73 23.13 -1.44
N ARG A 392 8.85 22.15 -1.26
CA ARG A 392 8.84 21.29 -0.06
C ARG A 392 10.04 20.34 -0.06
N MET A 393 10.42 19.82 -1.23
CA MET A 393 11.64 19.03 -1.41
C MET A 393 12.88 19.85 -1.08
N GLN A 394 12.95 21.11 -1.52
CA GLN A 394 14.05 22.02 -1.21
C GLN A 394 14.18 22.27 0.30
N ARG A 395 13.06 22.50 1.00
CA ARG A 395 13.06 22.67 2.46
C ARG A 395 13.56 21.43 3.18
N TYR A 396 13.18 20.24 2.72
CA TYR A 396 13.68 18.98 3.29
C TYR A 396 15.18 18.79 3.03
N LEU A 397 15.69 19.08 1.83
CA LEU A 397 17.13 19.01 1.56
C LEU A 397 17.93 20.01 2.40
N SER A 398 17.38 21.21 2.64
CA SER A 398 17.95 22.19 3.55
C SER A 398 18.00 21.66 4.99
N PHE A 399 16.92 21.03 5.46
CA PHE A 399 16.85 20.37 6.77
C PHE A 399 17.94 19.30 6.93
N VAL A 400 18.02 18.35 5.99
CA VAL A 400 19.00 17.25 6.03
C VAL A 400 20.42 17.80 5.99
N GLY A 401 20.68 18.80 5.14
CA GLY A 401 21.98 19.45 5.03
C GLY A 401 22.42 20.13 6.33
N LYS A 402 21.53 20.90 6.98
CA LYS A 402 21.82 21.53 8.29
C LYS A 402 22.09 20.49 9.39
N ARG A 403 21.36 19.38 9.39
CA ARG A 403 21.52 18.30 10.37
C ARG A 403 22.74 17.41 10.09
N SER A 404 23.26 17.45 8.86
CA SER A 404 24.33 16.56 8.37
C SER A 404 25.45 17.38 7.70
N PRO A 405 26.18 18.25 8.42
CA PRO A 405 27.17 19.15 7.84
C PRO A 405 28.37 18.44 7.18
N SER A 406 28.62 17.18 7.52
CA SER A 406 29.61 16.32 6.86
C SER A 406 29.05 15.53 5.68
N HIS A 407 27.80 15.81 5.27
CA HIS A 407 27.03 15.05 4.29
C HIS A 407 26.74 13.59 4.67
N ILE A 408 27.06 13.16 5.90
CA ILE A 408 26.71 11.84 6.44
C ILE A 408 25.49 11.94 7.34
N VAL A 409 24.42 11.23 6.99
CA VAL A 409 23.18 11.18 7.78
C VAL A 409 23.31 10.12 8.87
N LYS A 410 23.36 10.55 10.14
CA LYS A 410 23.59 9.65 11.29
C LYS A 410 22.32 9.28 12.08
N TYR A 411 21.14 9.47 11.49
CA TYR A 411 19.85 9.21 12.13
C TYR A 411 18.90 8.44 11.21
N GLY A 412 17.90 7.84 11.83
CA GLY A 412 16.80 7.14 11.17
C GLY A 412 16.71 5.67 11.55
N LEU A 413 15.75 4.96 10.96
CA LEU A 413 15.48 3.56 11.27
C LEU A 413 16.36 2.58 10.48
N GLY A 414 16.75 2.91 9.25
CA GLY A 414 17.60 2.05 8.42
C GLY A 414 16.87 0.80 7.91
N ASP A 415 17.62 -0.29 7.69
CA ASP A 415 17.10 -1.50 7.07
C ASP A 415 16.33 -2.37 8.07
N TRP A 416 15.04 -2.11 8.19
CA TRP A 416 14.15 -2.63 9.23
C TRP A 416 13.76 -4.10 9.03
N CYS A 417 13.63 -4.83 10.15
CA CYS A 417 13.23 -6.24 10.20
C CYS A 417 14.09 -7.23 9.39
N PRO A 418 15.43 -7.23 9.50
CA PRO A 418 16.22 -8.37 9.02
C PRO A 418 15.82 -9.67 9.76
N PRO A 419 16.07 -10.86 9.16
CA PRO A 419 15.66 -12.13 9.75
C PRO A 419 16.23 -12.40 11.15
N LYS A 420 17.47 -12.00 11.38
CA LYS A 420 18.15 -12.13 12.68
C LYS A 420 18.05 -10.81 13.44
N GLY A 421 17.66 -10.87 14.72
CA GLY A 421 17.54 -9.71 15.61
C GLY A 421 16.25 -8.88 15.46
N GLY A 422 15.37 -9.22 14.52
CA GLY A 422 14.08 -8.55 14.33
C GLY A 422 14.24 -7.07 13.99
N SER A 423 13.31 -6.22 14.44
CA SER A 423 13.32 -4.78 14.13
C SER A 423 14.56 -4.02 14.61
N GLN A 424 15.32 -4.58 15.56
CA GLN A 424 16.56 -3.98 16.09
C GLN A 424 17.82 -4.67 15.53
N GLY A 425 17.66 -5.70 14.70
CA GLY A 425 18.75 -6.56 14.23
C GLY A 425 19.57 -5.99 13.08
N HIS A 426 19.54 -4.67 12.86
CA HIS A 426 20.15 -4.01 11.70
C HIS A 426 21.61 -4.45 11.51
N LYS A 427 21.88 -5.17 10.43
CA LYS A 427 23.25 -5.55 10.06
C LYS A 427 23.92 -4.47 9.21
N CYS A 428 23.17 -3.86 8.30
CA CYS A 428 23.62 -2.69 7.56
C CYS A 428 23.64 -1.46 8.48
N PRO A 429 24.73 -0.68 8.50
CA PRO A 429 24.78 0.59 9.20
C PRO A 429 23.64 1.53 8.73
N ARG A 430 22.90 2.11 9.68
CA ARG A 430 21.76 3.00 9.37
C ARG A 430 22.21 4.25 8.63
N ASP A 431 23.39 4.75 8.97
CA ASP A 431 24.03 5.90 8.34
C ASP A 431 24.37 5.67 6.86
N LEU A 432 24.69 4.43 6.46
CA LEU A 432 24.86 4.05 5.05
C LEU A 432 23.55 4.28 4.29
N THR A 433 22.45 3.65 4.71
CA THR A 433 21.15 3.79 4.01
C THR A 433 20.62 5.22 4.03
N GLY A 434 20.74 5.94 5.15
CA GLY A 434 20.30 7.32 5.27
C GLY A 434 21.08 8.27 4.35
N THR A 435 22.40 8.09 4.28
CA THR A 435 23.28 8.91 3.40
C THR A 435 23.04 8.59 1.93
N ALA A 436 22.81 7.32 1.59
CA ALA A 436 22.48 6.93 0.22
C ALA A 436 21.19 7.63 -0.27
N TYR A 437 20.13 7.62 0.54
CA TYR A 437 18.90 8.36 0.23
C TYR A 437 19.13 9.87 0.11
N TYR A 438 20.01 10.47 0.91
CA TYR A 438 20.32 11.90 0.77
C TYR A 438 20.88 12.24 -0.62
N ALA A 439 21.79 11.42 -1.16
CA ALA A 439 22.29 11.59 -2.52
C ALA A 439 21.18 11.43 -3.58
N VAL A 440 20.27 10.46 -3.38
CA VAL A 440 19.13 10.20 -4.27
C VAL A 440 18.15 11.38 -4.27
N PHE A 441 17.83 11.94 -3.11
CA PHE A 441 16.93 13.09 -3.02
C PHE A 441 17.50 14.33 -3.68
N ALA A 442 18.81 14.57 -3.54
CA ALA A 442 19.48 15.64 -4.27
C ALA A 442 19.40 15.42 -5.79
N ARG A 443 19.59 14.19 -6.28
CA ARG A 443 19.43 13.86 -7.70
C ARG A 443 18.00 14.09 -8.19
N MET A 444 17.02 13.59 -7.43
CA MET A 444 15.60 13.78 -7.70
C MET A 444 15.21 15.26 -7.72
N ALA A 445 15.69 16.07 -6.77
CA ALA A 445 15.45 17.51 -6.79
C ALA A 445 16.08 18.19 -8.01
N ALA A 446 17.27 17.75 -8.46
CA ALA A 446 17.87 18.25 -9.69
C ALA A 446 17.04 17.91 -10.93
N ASP A 447 16.43 16.73 -10.97
CA ASP A 447 15.56 16.32 -12.07
C ASP A 447 14.28 17.17 -12.11
N VAL A 448 13.65 17.40 -10.95
CA VAL A 448 12.48 18.30 -10.84
C VAL A 448 12.82 19.74 -11.21
N ALA A 449 13.98 20.24 -10.77
CA ALA A 449 14.49 21.56 -11.16
C ALA A 449 14.63 21.68 -12.68
N GLY A 450 15.13 20.61 -13.34
CA GLY A 450 15.21 20.53 -14.79
C GLY A 450 13.84 20.59 -15.47
N LEU A 451 12.84 19.86 -14.94
CA LEU A 451 11.46 19.91 -15.45
C LEU A 451 10.83 21.30 -15.35
N LEU A 452 11.20 22.06 -14.33
CA LEU A 452 10.73 23.43 -14.11
C LEU A 452 11.53 24.49 -14.90
N GLY A 453 12.64 24.12 -15.54
CA GLY A 453 13.54 25.06 -16.22
C GLY A 453 14.47 25.85 -15.29
N HIS A 454 14.62 25.40 -14.04
CA HIS A 454 15.46 26.04 -13.01
C HIS A 454 16.91 25.56 -13.14
N ALA A 455 17.63 26.06 -14.15
CA ALA A 455 18.96 25.56 -14.52
C ALA A 455 20.02 25.74 -13.40
N GLN A 456 19.94 26.82 -12.63
CA GLN A 456 20.86 27.06 -11.52
C GLN A 456 20.65 26.03 -10.40
N GLU A 457 19.42 25.90 -9.88
CA GLU A 457 19.13 24.94 -8.82
C GLU A 457 19.35 23.49 -9.28
N GLN A 458 19.11 23.19 -10.55
CA GLN A 458 19.47 21.89 -11.13
C GLN A 458 20.98 21.62 -10.98
N GLY A 459 21.83 22.60 -11.30
CA GLY A 459 23.28 22.51 -11.14
C GLY A 459 23.69 22.33 -9.67
N GLU A 460 23.09 23.12 -8.78
CA GLU A 460 23.34 23.05 -7.33
C GLU A 460 23.01 21.67 -6.75
N TYR A 461 21.85 21.10 -7.11
CA TYR A 461 21.44 19.79 -6.62
C TYR A 461 22.21 18.62 -7.26
N LYS A 462 22.63 18.73 -8.53
CA LYS A 462 23.60 17.78 -9.13
C LYS A 462 24.92 17.79 -8.36
N ASN A 463 25.43 18.97 -8.03
CA ASN A 463 26.66 19.12 -7.25
C ASN A 463 26.49 18.55 -5.84
N LEU A 464 25.36 18.81 -5.17
CA LEU A 464 25.06 18.24 -3.86
C LEU A 464 25.03 16.70 -3.93
N ALA A 465 24.34 16.11 -4.90
CA ALA A 465 24.29 14.66 -5.07
C ALA A 465 25.69 14.06 -5.26
N GLY A 466 26.53 14.70 -6.08
CA GLY A 466 27.92 14.29 -6.28
C GLY A 466 28.78 14.41 -5.01
N THR A 467 28.61 15.48 -4.23
CA THR A 467 29.32 15.70 -2.96
C THR A 467 28.93 14.67 -1.91
N VAL A 468 27.62 14.41 -1.74
CA VAL A 468 27.13 13.37 -0.83
C VAL A 468 27.61 11.99 -1.28
N GLY A 469 27.62 11.70 -2.58
CA GLY A 469 28.13 10.44 -3.12
C GLY A 469 29.64 10.22 -2.88
N ARG A 470 30.45 11.28 -2.91
CA ARG A 470 31.86 11.20 -2.50
C ARG A 470 32.00 10.93 -1.00
N ALA A 471 31.32 11.73 -0.18
CA ALA A 471 31.32 11.54 1.27
C ALA A 471 30.86 10.12 1.68
N PHE A 472 29.84 9.59 1.00
CA PHE A 472 29.37 8.21 1.17
C PHE A 472 30.47 7.19 0.91
N ASN A 473 31.17 7.29 -0.23
CA ASN A 473 32.25 6.36 -0.54
C ASN A 473 33.44 6.52 0.41
N ASP A 474 33.81 7.75 0.76
CA ASP A 474 34.91 8.00 1.71
C ASP A 474 34.61 7.42 3.10
N ALA A 475 33.34 7.43 3.52
CA ALA A 475 32.93 6.92 4.83
C ALA A 475 32.69 5.41 4.87
N PHE A 476 32.24 4.80 3.76
CA PHE A 476 31.69 3.45 3.78
C PHE A 476 32.33 2.47 2.81
N LEU A 477 33.00 2.90 1.73
CA LEU A 477 33.61 2.00 0.74
C LEU A 477 34.99 1.56 1.20
N ASP A 478 35.18 0.26 1.36
CA ASP A 478 36.51 -0.35 1.46
C ASP A 478 36.99 -0.70 0.04
N ARG A 479 37.88 0.12 -0.49
CA ARG A 479 38.43 -0.03 -1.85
C ARG A 479 39.35 -1.24 -1.98
N GLU A 480 40.06 -1.57 -0.91
CA GLU A 480 41.04 -2.66 -0.92
C GLU A 480 40.32 -4.00 -0.91
N GLN A 481 39.35 -4.17 -0.01
CA GLN A 481 38.53 -5.39 0.11
C GLN A 481 37.44 -5.46 -0.97
N GLY A 482 37.03 -4.33 -1.53
CA GLY A 482 35.93 -4.28 -2.49
C GLY A 482 34.60 -4.62 -1.82
N THR A 483 34.30 -3.94 -0.72
CA THR A 483 33.03 -4.06 0.00
C THR A 483 32.60 -2.70 0.57
N TYR A 484 31.43 -2.64 1.17
CA TYR A 484 30.98 -1.50 1.97
C TYR A 484 30.89 -1.89 3.44
N LYS A 485 31.02 -0.91 4.34
CA LYS A 485 30.89 -1.09 5.79
C LYS A 485 29.69 -1.97 6.15
N GLY A 486 29.93 -2.95 7.01
CA GLY A 486 28.96 -3.97 7.40
C GLY A 486 29.00 -5.22 6.53
N ASP A 487 29.43 -5.11 5.26
CA ASP A 487 29.67 -6.25 4.36
C ASP A 487 28.47 -7.20 4.28
N THR A 488 27.30 -6.62 4.06
CA THR A 488 26.00 -7.32 4.06
C THR A 488 25.31 -7.17 2.71
N GLN A 489 24.36 -8.08 2.42
CA GLN A 489 23.43 -7.97 1.29
C GLN A 489 22.92 -6.53 1.11
N THR A 490 22.41 -5.90 2.18
CA THR A 490 21.90 -4.54 2.13
C THR A 490 22.98 -3.50 1.86
N SER A 491 24.14 -3.55 2.53
CA SER A 491 25.21 -2.56 2.32
C SER A 491 25.66 -2.55 0.85
N LEU A 492 25.88 -3.75 0.28
CA LEU A 492 26.35 -3.94 -1.09
C LEU A 492 25.25 -3.57 -2.11
N ALA A 493 24.04 -4.10 -1.92
CA ALA A 493 22.92 -3.86 -2.82
C ALA A 493 22.46 -2.40 -2.78
N CYS A 494 22.46 -1.72 -1.62
CA CYS A 494 22.10 -0.31 -1.51
C CYS A 494 23.04 0.58 -2.35
N ALA A 495 24.35 0.37 -2.23
CA ALA A 495 25.32 1.15 -2.99
C ALA A 495 25.16 0.95 -4.51
N LEU A 496 24.94 -0.29 -4.95
CA LEU A 496 24.70 -0.63 -6.36
C LEU A 496 23.37 -0.07 -6.87
N TYR A 497 22.29 -0.29 -6.13
CA TYR A 497 20.91 0.13 -6.47
C TYR A 497 20.81 1.65 -6.64
N GLN A 498 21.46 2.40 -5.74
CA GLN A 498 21.41 3.86 -5.74
C GLN A 498 22.45 4.51 -6.68
N GLY A 499 23.24 3.70 -7.40
CA GLY A 499 24.25 4.18 -8.34
C GLY A 499 25.41 4.93 -7.67
N LEU A 500 25.82 4.51 -6.47
CA LEU A 500 26.87 5.17 -5.68
C LEU A 500 28.25 4.51 -5.83
N VAL A 501 28.31 3.29 -6.37
CA VAL A 501 29.57 2.56 -6.56
C VAL A 501 30.39 3.19 -7.69
N PRO A 502 31.68 3.51 -7.48
CA PRO A 502 32.57 3.93 -8.55
C PRO A 502 32.62 2.90 -9.69
N GLU A 503 32.61 3.36 -10.94
CA GLU A 503 32.55 2.50 -12.14
C GLU A 503 33.56 1.34 -12.09
N ALA A 504 34.82 1.66 -11.75
CA ALA A 504 35.92 0.69 -11.69
C ALA A 504 35.74 -0.43 -10.64
N LEU A 505 34.90 -0.23 -9.63
CA LEU A 505 34.65 -1.21 -8.56
C LEU A 505 33.29 -1.89 -8.69
N ARG A 506 32.45 -1.47 -9.63
CA ARG A 506 31.07 -1.96 -9.77
C ARG A 506 31.01 -3.48 -9.94
N ALA A 507 31.80 -4.02 -10.87
CA ALA A 507 31.85 -5.47 -11.10
C ALA A 507 32.32 -6.25 -9.87
N ARG A 508 33.29 -5.71 -9.12
CA ARG A 508 33.84 -6.32 -7.91
C ARG A 508 32.82 -6.34 -6.77
N ILE A 509 32.15 -5.22 -6.53
CA ILE A 509 31.10 -5.09 -5.49
C ILE A 509 29.91 -6.00 -5.83
N PHE A 510 29.52 -6.08 -7.12
CA PHE A 510 28.47 -6.99 -7.56
C PHE A 510 28.86 -8.46 -7.36
N ALA A 511 30.08 -8.86 -7.73
CA ALA A 511 30.58 -10.20 -7.48
C ALA A 511 30.59 -10.53 -5.98
N ARG A 512 30.90 -9.54 -5.12
CA ARG A 512 30.82 -9.71 -3.66
C ARG A 512 29.38 -9.94 -3.17
N LEU A 513 28.41 -9.20 -3.69
CA LEU A 513 26.98 -9.41 -3.38
C LEU A 513 26.53 -10.82 -3.79
N VAL A 514 26.90 -11.27 -4.99
CA VAL A 514 26.61 -12.63 -5.46
C VAL A 514 27.18 -13.68 -4.51
N ALA A 515 28.46 -13.55 -4.15
CA ALA A 515 29.14 -14.46 -3.24
C ALA A 515 28.47 -14.48 -1.85
N ASP A 516 28.03 -13.33 -1.34
CA ASP A 516 27.32 -13.23 -0.07
C ASP A 516 25.96 -13.93 -0.11
N VAL A 517 25.18 -13.75 -1.18
CA VAL A 517 23.90 -14.45 -1.36
C VAL A 517 24.11 -15.96 -1.48
N GLU A 518 25.12 -16.42 -2.22
CA GLU A 518 25.43 -17.84 -2.36
C GLU A 518 25.92 -18.44 -1.03
N ALA A 519 26.74 -17.72 -0.26
CA ALA A 519 27.19 -18.13 1.08
C ALA A 519 26.04 -18.24 2.08
N HIS A 520 25.01 -17.40 1.94
CA HIS A 520 23.76 -17.50 2.69
C HIS A 520 22.77 -18.52 2.07
N THR A 521 23.25 -19.46 1.27
CA THR A 521 22.44 -20.51 0.64
C THR A 521 21.25 -19.95 -0.13
N ARG A 522 21.43 -18.77 -0.75
CA ARG A 522 20.42 -18.03 -1.52
C ARG A 522 19.20 -17.63 -0.68
N HIS A 523 19.39 -17.38 0.61
CA HIS A 523 18.35 -16.83 1.51
C HIS A 523 18.47 -15.31 1.65
N ILE A 524 17.35 -14.69 2.00
CA ILE A 524 17.32 -13.28 2.42
C ILE A 524 18.08 -13.15 3.73
N ASP A 525 18.97 -12.16 3.82
CA ASP A 525 19.66 -11.81 5.05
C ASP A 525 19.52 -10.31 5.39
N CYS A 526 18.56 -9.65 4.74
CA CYS A 526 18.32 -8.23 4.81
C CYS A 526 16.92 -7.86 5.31
N GLY A 527 16.76 -6.61 5.74
CA GLY A 527 15.47 -6.01 6.05
C GLY A 527 14.73 -5.53 4.81
N ILE A 528 13.76 -4.64 5.02
CA ILE A 528 12.84 -4.19 3.97
C ILE A 528 13.53 -3.45 2.81
N LEU A 529 14.58 -2.68 3.08
CA LEU A 529 15.30 -1.92 2.07
C LEU A 529 16.17 -2.86 1.25
N GLY A 530 16.96 -3.69 1.94
CA GLY A 530 17.85 -4.65 1.30
C GLY A 530 17.09 -5.70 0.50
N THR A 531 15.89 -6.10 0.94
CA THR A 531 15.05 -7.07 0.20
C THR A 531 14.68 -6.51 -1.18
N LYS A 532 14.24 -5.24 -1.24
CA LYS A 532 13.98 -4.55 -2.52
C LYS A 532 15.26 -4.41 -3.34
N TYR A 533 16.35 -3.91 -2.74
CA TYR A 533 17.57 -3.62 -3.50
C TYR A 533 18.23 -4.89 -4.05
N THR A 534 18.32 -5.95 -3.27
CA THR A 534 19.04 -7.17 -3.63
C THR A 534 18.40 -7.84 -4.84
N LEU A 535 17.09 -8.04 -4.84
CA LEU A 535 16.39 -8.65 -5.98
C LEU A 535 16.53 -7.82 -7.26
N ASN A 536 16.33 -6.50 -7.16
CA ASN A 536 16.42 -5.61 -8.32
C ASN A 536 17.87 -5.50 -8.85
N VAL A 537 18.88 -5.43 -7.98
CA VAL A 537 20.30 -5.39 -8.37
C VAL A 537 20.74 -6.69 -9.03
N LEU A 538 20.42 -7.85 -8.43
CA LEU A 538 20.75 -9.14 -9.04
C LEU A 538 20.17 -9.26 -10.45
N THR A 539 18.91 -8.84 -10.62
CA THR A 539 18.22 -8.87 -11.91
C THR A 539 18.86 -7.90 -12.93
N GLU A 540 19.16 -6.68 -12.52
CA GLU A 540 19.70 -5.68 -13.44
C GLU A 540 21.13 -6.02 -13.90
N TYR A 541 21.86 -6.76 -13.09
CA TYR A 541 23.22 -7.21 -13.38
C TYR A 541 23.27 -8.64 -13.95
N GLY A 542 22.14 -9.17 -14.42
CA GLY A 542 22.07 -10.42 -15.18
C GLY A 542 22.09 -11.69 -14.34
N ARG A 543 21.85 -11.61 -13.03
CA ARG A 543 21.66 -12.74 -12.11
C ARG A 543 20.21 -12.89 -11.65
N SER A 544 19.27 -12.78 -12.59
CA SER A 544 17.84 -13.02 -12.34
C SER A 544 17.58 -14.47 -11.87
N ASP A 545 18.46 -15.42 -12.23
CA ASP A 545 18.47 -16.79 -11.70
C ASP A 545 18.61 -16.80 -10.17
N LEU A 546 19.50 -15.98 -9.63
CA LEU A 546 19.77 -15.91 -8.20
C LEU A 546 18.66 -15.17 -7.47
N ALA A 547 18.15 -14.08 -8.04
CA ALA A 547 16.97 -13.38 -7.50
C ALA A 547 15.74 -14.30 -7.43
N TYR A 548 15.51 -15.10 -8.48
CA TYR A 548 14.43 -16.08 -8.51
C TYR A 548 14.63 -17.19 -7.46
N ALA A 549 15.85 -17.72 -7.33
CA ALA A 549 16.18 -18.70 -6.31
C ALA A 549 15.93 -18.17 -4.90
N MET A 550 16.24 -16.89 -4.63
CA MET A 550 15.91 -16.25 -3.34
C MET A 550 14.40 -16.12 -3.12
N ALA A 551 13.67 -15.67 -4.14
CA ALA A 551 12.21 -15.46 -4.07
C ALA A 551 11.42 -16.77 -3.87
N THR A 552 12.00 -17.90 -4.24
CA THR A 552 11.34 -19.23 -4.23
C THR A 552 11.86 -20.17 -3.15
N GLN A 553 12.72 -19.70 -2.23
CA GLN A 553 13.09 -20.47 -1.04
C GLN A 553 11.84 -20.85 -0.22
N THR A 554 11.84 -22.02 0.40
CA THR A 554 10.69 -22.54 1.17
C THR A 554 10.93 -22.61 2.68
N ASP A 555 12.19 -22.53 3.12
CA ASP A 555 12.61 -22.56 4.51
C ASP A 555 13.02 -21.16 5.01
N PHE A 556 13.25 -21.08 6.32
CA PHE A 556 13.48 -19.80 6.97
C PHE A 556 14.87 -19.24 6.62
N PRO A 557 15.00 -17.95 6.27
CA PRO A 557 13.95 -16.95 6.07
C PRO A 557 13.54 -16.78 4.59
N SER A 558 12.25 -16.88 4.29
CA SER A 558 11.73 -16.62 2.95
C SER A 558 10.23 -16.33 2.95
N TRP A 559 9.70 -15.80 1.84
CA TRP A 559 8.26 -15.72 1.63
C TRP A 559 7.62 -17.11 1.57
N GLY A 560 8.31 -18.08 0.95
CA GLY A 560 7.80 -19.44 0.87
C GLY A 560 7.66 -20.10 2.24
N HIS A 561 8.52 -19.75 3.19
CA HIS A 561 8.39 -20.18 4.58
C HIS A 561 7.14 -19.61 5.26
N TRP A 562 6.74 -18.38 4.95
CA TRP A 562 5.45 -17.84 5.40
C TRP A 562 4.28 -18.62 4.78
N ILE A 563 4.33 -18.87 3.47
CA ILE A 563 3.29 -19.64 2.78
C ILE A 563 3.18 -21.05 3.36
N ALA A 564 4.29 -21.74 3.62
CA ALA A 564 4.33 -23.06 4.26
C ALA A 564 3.71 -23.06 5.66
N GLN A 565 3.71 -21.91 6.36
CA GLN A 565 3.05 -21.72 7.65
C GLN A 565 1.57 -21.28 7.53
N GLY A 566 1.02 -21.24 6.32
CA GLY A 566 -0.38 -20.88 6.07
C GLY A 566 -0.63 -19.37 5.97
N ALA A 567 0.41 -18.57 5.68
CA ALA A 567 0.26 -17.14 5.44
C ALA A 567 -0.64 -16.89 4.22
N THR A 568 -1.68 -16.08 4.43
CA THR A 568 -2.55 -15.60 3.33
C THR A 568 -2.27 -14.15 2.96
N THR A 569 -1.38 -13.49 3.70
CA THR A 569 -0.94 -12.10 3.55
C THR A 569 0.54 -12.04 3.91
N LEU A 570 1.25 -10.99 3.50
CA LEU A 570 2.63 -10.76 3.93
C LEU A 570 2.71 -10.42 5.42
N TRP A 571 3.80 -10.82 6.06
CA TRP A 571 4.04 -10.58 7.49
C TRP A 571 5.02 -9.42 7.70
N GLU A 572 5.05 -8.89 8.92
CA GLU A 572 5.94 -7.78 9.27
C GLU A 572 7.39 -8.24 9.56
N ASN A 573 7.57 -9.47 10.04
CA ASN A 573 8.90 -10.00 10.28
C ASN A 573 9.00 -11.47 9.89
N TRP A 574 10.21 -11.87 9.52
CA TRP A 574 10.47 -13.19 8.95
C TRP A 574 10.08 -14.34 9.88
N ASN A 575 10.14 -14.16 11.21
CA ASN A 575 9.80 -15.18 12.19
C ASN A 575 8.31 -15.21 12.61
N GLY A 576 7.47 -14.33 12.06
CA GLY A 576 6.04 -14.29 12.36
C GLY A 576 5.69 -13.89 13.80
N ALA A 577 6.59 -13.21 14.51
CA ALA A 577 6.34 -12.76 15.89
C ALA A 577 5.52 -11.46 15.99
N SER A 578 5.26 -10.75 14.88
CA SER A 578 4.59 -9.44 14.87
C SER A 578 3.30 -9.43 14.01
N SER A 579 3.04 -8.41 13.15
CA SER A 579 1.86 -8.39 12.27
C SER A 579 1.89 -9.55 11.29
N HIS A 580 0.74 -10.17 11.05
CA HIS A 580 0.57 -11.14 9.96
C HIS A 580 -0.09 -10.53 8.72
N ASN A 581 -0.18 -9.19 8.67
CA ASN A 581 -0.65 -8.42 7.51
C ASN A 581 0.11 -7.09 7.43
N HIS A 582 1.19 -7.07 6.65
CA HIS A 582 2.09 -5.90 6.48
C HIS A 582 2.63 -5.84 5.05
N VAL A 583 2.62 -4.68 4.41
CA VAL A 583 2.92 -4.58 2.96
C VAL A 583 4.38 -4.27 2.62
N MET A 584 5.23 -3.95 3.60
CA MET A 584 6.60 -3.44 3.35
C MET A 584 7.56 -4.39 2.61
N PHE A 585 7.32 -5.70 2.63
CA PHE A 585 8.05 -6.69 1.80
C PHE A 585 7.37 -6.95 0.45
N GLY A 586 6.42 -6.10 0.04
CA GLY A 586 5.55 -6.29 -1.11
C GLY A 586 6.16 -5.96 -2.46
N ASP A 587 7.33 -5.31 -2.53
CA ASP A 587 8.03 -5.01 -3.80
C ASP A 587 8.28 -6.25 -4.67
N ILE A 588 8.25 -7.45 -4.05
CA ILE A 588 8.31 -8.73 -4.76
C ILE A 588 7.28 -8.85 -5.90
N SER A 589 6.08 -8.26 -5.73
CA SER A 589 5.08 -8.21 -6.79
C SER A 589 5.58 -7.36 -7.97
N ALA A 590 6.08 -6.16 -7.71
CA ALA A 590 6.67 -5.32 -8.76
C ALA A 590 7.85 -6.02 -9.46
N TRP A 591 8.65 -6.78 -8.72
CA TRP A 591 9.71 -7.60 -9.29
C TRP A 591 9.19 -8.69 -10.23
N PHE A 592 8.06 -9.36 -9.92
CA PHE A 592 7.44 -10.33 -10.83
C PHE A 592 7.07 -9.72 -12.20
N TYR A 593 6.51 -8.50 -12.21
CA TYR A 593 6.21 -7.80 -13.47
C TYR A 593 7.49 -7.39 -14.20
N LYS A 594 8.44 -6.75 -13.49
CA LYS A 594 9.65 -6.18 -14.10
C LYS A 594 10.63 -7.23 -14.59
N ALA A 595 10.83 -8.30 -13.83
CA ALA A 595 11.78 -9.37 -14.15
C ALA A 595 11.11 -10.48 -14.95
N LEU A 596 10.15 -11.21 -14.37
CA LEU A 596 9.62 -12.44 -14.95
C LEU A 596 8.75 -12.17 -16.18
N ALA A 597 7.82 -11.21 -16.08
CA ALA A 597 7.04 -10.78 -17.25
C ALA A 597 7.81 -9.80 -18.13
N GLY A 598 8.79 -9.10 -17.58
CA GLY A 598 9.63 -8.17 -18.34
C GLY A 598 9.01 -6.81 -18.65
N ILE A 599 7.86 -6.44 -18.04
CA ILE A 599 7.19 -5.15 -18.27
C ILE A 599 7.85 -4.09 -17.39
N ARG A 600 8.57 -3.13 -17.99
CA ARG A 600 9.27 -2.08 -17.24
C ARG A 600 9.00 -0.70 -17.85
N PRO A 601 8.75 0.34 -17.04
CA PRO A 601 8.69 1.71 -17.56
C PRO A 601 10.07 2.13 -18.07
N ASP A 602 10.10 2.98 -19.10
CA ASP A 602 11.30 3.75 -19.47
C ASP A 602 11.23 5.10 -18.75
N VAL A 603 12.14 5.32 -17.80
CA VAL A 603 12.18 6.53 -16.97
C VAL A 603 12.44 7.81 -17.78
N ALA A 604 13.07 7.69 -18.97
CA ALA A 604 13.28 8.81 -19.88
C ALA A 604 12.00 9.18 -20.66
N HIS A 605 11.04 8.25 -20.76
CA HIS A 605 9.80 8.41 -21.52
C HIS A 605 8.59 8.00 -20.65
N PRO A 606 8.27 8.81 -19.62
CA PRO A 606 7.32 8.45 -18.57
C PRO A 606 5.91 8.14 -19.06
N GLY A 607 5.14 7.41 -18.24
CA GLY A 607 3.76 7.01 -18.51
C GLY A 607 3.63 5.85 -19.50
N PHE A 608 4.70 5.06 -19.69
CA PHE A 608 4.81 4.04 -20.73
C PHE A 608 4.68 4.59 -22.17
N ARG A 609 5.00 5.88 -22.40
CA ARG A 609 5.14 6.42 -23.76
C ARG A 609 6.15 5.62 -24.56
N ARG A 610 7.29 5.33 -23.92
CA ARG A 610 8.16 4.21 -24.28
C ARG A 610 8.31 3.31 -23.06
N PHE A 611 8.53 2.03 -23.30
CA PHE A 611 8.70 1.06 -22.23
C PHE A 611 9.56 -0.11 -22.70
N ILE A 612 9.98 -0.93 -21.76
CA ILE A 612 10.86 -2.07 -22.02
C ILE A 612 10.06 -3.35 -21.83
N LEU A 613 10.26 -4.29 -22.75
CA LEU A 613 9.80 -5.67 -22.67
C LEU A 613 11.00 -6.61 -22.66
N ARG A 614 11.40 -7.07 -21.47
CA ARG A 614 12.59 -7.89 -21.25
C ARG A 614 12.29 -9.01 -20.23
N PRO A 615 11.60 -10.09 -20.63
CA PRO A 615 11.27 -11.19 -19.72
C PRO A 615 12.52 -11.99 -19.36
N ASP A 616 12.70 -12.30 -18.08
CA ASP A 616 13.75 -13.18 -17.61
C ASP A 616 13.21 -14.61 -17.45
N VAL A 617 13.67 -15.50 -18.33
CA VAL A 617 13.31 -16.93 -18.33
C VAL A 617 14.28 -17.66 -17.42
N VAL A 618 13.84 -17.98 -16.20
CA VAL A 618 14.71 -18.44 -15.11
C VAL A 618 14.13 -19.63 -14.36
N GLY A 619 15.02 -20.44 -13.79
CA GLY A 619 14.67 -21.54 -12.89
C GLY A 619 13.73 -22.55 -13.54
N ASP A 620 12.72 -22.98 -12.78
CA ASP A 620 11.75 -23.98 -13.20
C ASP A 620 10.53 -23.39 -13.95
N LEU A 621 10.51 -22.09 -14.22
CA LEU A 621 9.39 -21.44 -14.89
C LEU A 621 9.23 -21.95 -16.33
N ARG A 622 8.00 -22.34 -16.64
CA ARG A 622 7.54 -22.81 -17.95
C ARG A 622 6.57 -21.83 -18.59
N GLU A 623 5.93 -20.99 -17.79
CA GLU A 623 4.96 -20.02 -18.26
C GLU A 623 4.91 -18.81 -17.33
N VAL A 624 4.76 -17.62 -17.92
CA VAL A 624 4.39 -16.39 -17.22
C VAL A 624 3.36 -15.66 -18.08
N ARG A 625 2.31 -15.16 -17.44
CA ARG A 625 1.32 -14.26 -18.03
C ARG A 625 1.18 -13.04 -17.16
N ALA A 626 1.45 -11.88 -17.74
CA ALA A 626 1.12 -10.64 -17.09
C ALA A 626 0.55 -9.61 -18.06
N TRP A 627 -0.31 -8.76 -17.51
CA TRP A 627 -0.74 -7.55 -18.21
C TRP A 627 -0.83 -6.37 -17.24
N HIS A 628 -0.62 -5.17 -17.78
CA HIS A 628 -0.74 -3.91 -17.05
C HIS A 628 -1.45 -2.88 -17.94
N ARG A 629 -2.38 -2.12 -17.38
CA ARG A 629 -3.08 -1.02 -18.04
C ARG A 629 -2.37 0.29 -17.71
N CYS A 630 -1.56 0.77 -18.66
CA CYS A 630 -0.97 2.10 -18.59
C CYS A 630 -1.97 3.16 -19.12
N PRO A 631 -1.64 4.48 -19.06
CA PRO A 631 -2.49 5.54 -19.60
C PRO A 631 -2.88 5.40 -21.08
N TYR A 632 -2.11 4.64 -21.86
CA TYR A 632 -2.33 4.41 -23.28
C TYR A 632 -3.15 3.14 -23.59
N GLY A 633 -3.35 2.27 -22.59
CA GLY A 633 -4.07 1.00 -22.76
C GLY A 633 -3.31 -0.19 -22.17
N LYS A 634 -3.67 -1.39 -22.64
CA LYS A 634 -3.14 -2.64 -22.11
C LYS A 634 -1.78 -2.98 -22.72
N ILE A 635 -0.77 -3.18 -21.87
CA ILE A 635 0.49 -3.86 -22.16
C ILE A 635 0.34 -5.32 -21.71
N ALA A 636 0.76 -6.28 -22.54
CA ALA A 636 0.76 -7.69 -22.16
C ALA A 636 2.09 -8.35 -22.53
N SER A 637 2.54 -9.25 -21.65
CA SER A 637 3.72 -10.09 -21.85
C SER A 637 3.39 -11.50 -21.34
N GLU A 638 3.23 -12.43 -22.27
CA GLU A 638 2.79 -13.79 -22.00
C GLU A 638 3.69 -14.78 -22.71
N TRP A 639 4.55 -15.48 -21.98
CA TRP A 639 5.49 -16.42 -22.56
C TRP A 639 5.33 -17.83 -22.03
N GLN A 640 5.71 -18.80 -22.86
CA GLN A 640 5.78 -20.22 -22.55
C GLN A 640 7.12 -20.81 -23.03
N ARG A 641 7.68 -21.71 -22.23
CA ARG A 641 8.89 -22.47 -22.51
C ARG A 641 8.61 -23.97 -22.45
N GLN A 642 9.00 -24.69 -23.50
CA GLN A 642 8.98 -26.16 -23.58
C GLN A 642 10.35 -26.66 -24.04
N GLY A 643 11.17 -27.12 -23.09
CA GLY A 643 12.59 -27.38 -23.35
C GLY A 643 13.27 -26.08 -23.81
N THR A 644 13.94 -26.12 -24.97
CA THR A 644 14.56 -24.94 -25.57
C THR A 644 13.58 -24.09 -26.38
N ARG A 645 12.35 -24.55 -26.67
CA ARG A 645 11.39 -23.77 -27.45
C ARG A 645 10.75 -22.70 -26.58
N PHE A 646 10.76 -21.47 -27.07
CA PHE A 646 10.16 -20.31 -26.42
C PHE A 646 9.11 -19.67 -27.32
N ALA A 647 7.93 -19.41 -26.78
CA ALA A 647 6.85 -18.71 -27.44
C ALA A 647 6.43 -17.52 -26.58
N TRP A 648 6.24 -16.35 -27.19
CA TRP A 648 5.96 -15.12 -26.46
C TRP A 648 4.97 -14.23 -27.21
N ARG A 649 3.83 -13.95 -26.56
CA ARG A 649 2.83 -12.99 -27.02
C ARG A 649 3.05 -11.66 -26.32
N VAL A 650 3.07 -10.60 -27.13
CA VAL A 650 3.27 -9.22 -26.69
C VAL A 650 2.13 -8.35 -27.20
N VAL A 651 1.63 -7.44 -26.35
CA VAL A 651 0.71 -6.37 -26.76
C VAL A 651 1.32 -5.02 -26.42
N VAL A 652 1.43 -4.15 -27.43
CA VAL A 652 1.89 -2.76 -27.33
C VAL A 652 0.70 -1.84 -27.63
N PRO A 653 0.24 -1.01 -26.68
CA PRO A 653 -0.95 -0.18 -26.89
C PRO A 653 -0.72 0.95 -27.90
N PRO A 654 -1.80 1.48 -28.53
CA PRO A 654 -1.71 2.59 -29.47
C PRO A 654 -0.94 3.81 -28.93
N GLY A 655 -0.13 4.43 -29.77
CA GLY A 655 0.63 5.65 -29.42
C GLY A 655 1.86 5.41 -28.53
N THR A 656 2.28 4.16 -28.34
CA THR A 656 3.45 3.78 -27.55
C THR A 656 4.47 2.97 -28.35
N ILE A 657 5.68 2.86 -27.82
CA ILE A 657 6.78 2.10 -28.41
C ILE A 657 7.42 1.21 -27.34
N ALA A 658 7.68 -0.06 -27.66
CA ALA A 658 8.37 -0.99 -26.78
C ALA A 658 9.80 -1.31 -27.25
N ASP A 659 10.80 -1.11 -26.38
CA ASP A 659 12.14 -1.67 -26.53
C ASP A 659 12.14 -3.11 -26.02
N THR A 660 12.19 -4.06 -26.95
CA THR A 660 11.82 -5.46 -26.76
C THR A 660 13.03 -6.35 -26.93
N PHE A 661 13.27 -7.25 -25.96
CA PHE A 661 14.43 -8.12 -25.92
C PHE A 661 13.99 -9.59 -25.96
N VAL A 662 13.87 -10.14 -27.17
CA VAL A 662 13.43 -11.53 -27.39
C VAL A 662 14.57 -12.50 -27.03
N PRO A 663 14.43 -13.36 -26.01
CA PRO A 663 15.47 -14.34 -25.64
C PRO A 663 15.67 -15.38 -26.75
N ALA A 664 16.92 -15.65 -27.15
CA ALA A 664 17.23 -16.67 -28.15
C ALA A 664 18.71 -17.13 -28.11
N VAL A 665 19.04 -18.24 -28.80
CA VAL A 665 20.43 -18.67 -29.02
C VAL A 665 21.14 -17.81 -30.07
N SER A 666 20.40 -17.34 -31.07
CA SER A 666 20.89 -16.48 -32.15
C SER A 666 19.72 -15.68 -32.76
N ALA A 667 20.02 -14.63 -33.53
CA ALA A 667 18.99 -13.83 -34.19
C ALA A 667 18.22 -14.61 -35.28
N GLY A 668 18.90 -15.54 -35.98
CA GLY A 668 18.34 -16.26 -37.12
C GLY A 668 17.26 -17.28 -36.78
N VAL A 669 17.10 -17.63 -35.50
CA VAL A 669 16.06 -18.57 -35.03
C VAL A 669 14.83 -17.86 -34.47
N VAL A 670 14.80 -16.52 -34.48
CA VAL A 670 13.64 -15.76 -34.00
C VAL A 670 12.65 -15.58 -35.14
N GLN A 671 11.41 -15.94 -34.87
CA GLN A 671 10.27 -15.79 -35.77
C GLN A 671 9.20 -14.89 -35.15
N GLU A 672 8.49 -14.15 -35.97
CA GLU A 672 7.23 -13.47 -35.64
C GLU A 672 6.12 -14.03 -36.53
N ALA A 673 5.00 -14.44 -35.93
CA ALA A 673 3.88 -15.09 -36.62
C ALA A 673 4.29 -16.25 -37.56
N GLY A 674 5.35 -16.98 -37.20
CA GLY A 674 5.89 -18.12 -37.95
C GLY A 674 6.83 -17.76 -39.10
N GLN A 675 7.15 -16.49 -39.31
CA GLN A 675 8.12 -16.00 -40.31
C GLN A 675 9.38 -15.47 -39.64
N PRO A 676 10.56 -15.56 -40.26
CA PRO A 676 11.77 -14.91 -39.72
C PRO A 676 11.53 -13.42 -39.45
N VAL A 677 11.98 -12.92 -38.30
CA VAL A 677 11.82 -11.51 -37.95
C VAL A 677 12.54 -10.62 -38.99
N ALA A 678 11.82 -9.63 -39.52
CA ALA A 678 12.33 -8.66 -40.48
C ALA A 678 11.84 -7.25 -40.12
N ASN A 679 12.51 -6.21 -40.64
CA ASN A 679 12.03 -4.83 -40.52
C ASN A 679 10.72 -4.66 -41.30
N GLY A 680 9.75 -3.96 -40.71
CA GLY A 680 8.40 -3.77 -41.28
C GLY A 680 7.29 -4.19 -40.31
N ASN A 681 6.03 -3.90 -40.64
CA ASN A 681 4.86 -4.26 -39.82
C ASN A 681 4.98 -3.87 -38.33
N GLY A 682 5.55 -2.69 -38.05
CA GLY A 682 5.76 -2.21 -36.68
C GLY A 682 7.01 -2.73 -35.97
N ILE A 683 7.86 -3.54 -36.63
CA ILE A 683 9.11 -4.06 -36.09
C ILE A 683 10.31 -3.32 -36.69
N ARG A 684 11.23 -2.87 -35.82
CA ARG A 684 12.56 -2.40 -36.21
C ARG A 684 13.64 -3.16 -35.44
N ILE A 685 14.52 -3.86 -36.14
CA ILE A 685 15.62 -4.63 -35.56
C ILE A 685 16.73 -3.66 -35.13
N LEU A 686 17.10 -3.70 -33.85
CA LEU A 686 18.16 -2.87 -33.27
C LEU A 686 19.49 -3.62 -33.10
N GLY A 687 19.47 -4.95 -33.18
CA GLY A 687 20.66 -5.80 -33.16
C GLY A 687 20.60 -6.92 -32.13
N TRP A 688 21.75 -7.52 -31.87
CA TRP A 688 21.90 -8.61 -30.89
C TRP A 688 22.56 -8.09 -29.63
N GLN A 689 22.01 -8.42 -28.46
CA GLN A 689 22.54 -8.01 -27.17
C GLN A 689 22.33 -9.10 -26.11
N ALA A 690 23.42 -9.57 -25.50
CA ALA A 690 23.41 -10.47 -24.34
C ALA A 690 22.46 -11.68 -24.47
N GLY A 691 22.51 -12.38 -25.61
CA GLY A 691 21.66 -13.55 -25.86
C GLY A 691 20.22 -13.23 -26.26
N ARG A 692 19.97 -12.01 -26.75
CA ARG A 692 18.63 -11.54 -27.12
C ARG A 692 18.66 -10.76 -28.42
N LEU A 693 17.60 -10.92 -29.21
CA LEU A 693 17.32 -10.03 -30.33
C LEU A 693 16.61 -8.79 -29.79
N ARG A 694 17.24 -7.62 -29.95
CA ARG A 694 16.67 -6.33 -29.55
C ARG A 694 15.87 -5.75 -30.70
N LEU A 695 14.62 -5.43 -30.43
CA LEU A 695 13.63 -4.90 -31.36
C LEU A 695 13.02 -3.63 -30.78
N GLU A 696 12.67 -2.69 -31.65
CA GLU A 696 11.69 -1.67 -31.33
C GLU A 696 10.35 -2.09 -31.95
N LEU A 697 9.30 -2.14 -31.13
CA LEU A 697 7.95 -2.48 -31.55
C LEU A 697 7.04 -1.25 -31.46
N ALA A 698 6.34 -0.96 -32.56
CA ALA A 698 5.21 -0.03 -32.56
C ALA A 698 3.97 -0.69 -31.94
N SER A 699 2.87 0.06 -31.81
CA SER A 699 1.60 -0.48 -31.32
C SER A 699 1.10 -1.66 -32.15
N GLY A 700 0.70 -2.74 -31.49
CA GLY A 700 0.26 -3.97 -32.14
C GLY A 700 0.28 -5.16 -31.21
N GLU A 701 -0.13 -6.31 -31.75
CA GLU A 701 0.04 -7.61 -31.12
C GLU A 701 1.08 -8.40 -31.92
N TYR A 702 2.08 -8.95 -31.23
CA TYR A 702 3.18 -9.70 -31.82
C TYR A 702 3.27 -11.08 -31.19
N ARG A 703 3.64 -12.08 -31.99
CA ARG A 703 3.82 -13.46 -31.52
C ARG A 703 5.19 -13.97 -31.92
N PHE A 704 6.11 -13.94 -30.97
CA PHE A 704 7.47 -14.42 -31.18
C PHE A 704 7.59 -15.92 -30.88
N ALA A 705 8.38 -16.61 -31.70
CA ALA A 705 8.91 -17.93 -31.39
C ALA A 705 10.44 -17.89 -31.51
N SER A 706 11.15 -18.56 -30.60
CA SER A 706 12.60 -18.66 -30.62
C SER A 706 13.10 -19.96 -29.98
N GLN A 707 14.40 -20.17 -30.04
CA GLN A 707 15.09 -21.25 -29.32
C GLN A 707 16.03 -20.65 -28.28
N LEU A 708 15.95 -21.14 -27.04
CA LEU A 708 16.83 -20.80 -25.93
C LEU A 708 18.05 -21.74 -25.91
N ARG A 709 19.11 -21.34 -25.19
CA ARG A 709 20.25 -22.24 -24.96
C ARG A 709 19.78 -23.42 -24.09
N GLU A 710 20.35 -24.59 -24.32
CA GLU A 710 20.28 -25.67 -23.34
C GLU A 710 21.01 -25.20 -22.08
N GLU A 711 20.36 -25.31 -20.93
CA GLU A 711 20.89 -24.93 -19.62
C GLU A 711 21.89 -25.96 -19.08
#